data_AF-A0A927GVY5-F1
#
_entry.id   AF-A0A927GVY5-F1
#
_cell.length_a   1.000
_cell.length_b   1.000
_cell.length_c   1.000
_cell.angle_alpha   90.00
_cell.angle_beta   90.00
_cell.angle_gamma   90.00
#
_symmetry.space_group_name_H-M   'P 1'
#
loop_
_entity.id
_entity.type
_entity.pdbx_description
1 polymer ?
#
loop_
_entity_poly.entity_id
_entity_poly.type
_entity_poly.pdbx_seq_one_letter_code
_entity_poly.pdbx_strand_id
1 'polypeptide(L)'
;MLYRILRNATLRSAALSITTLSASLTANAFVYDDDPNALLGSSRGGLAMLDYCYGKSDDTLVPTDPRSLVQPGISNGKAVHFNAYWAECHADPEAVQEYSDPNTCGELRSQWYAGEKLMDTGSENVAALFASNNYRGPESAGGISTFSAEQYNMLWTIWGGYTARPANFDELVSNRYGTGMDEERNPYPLPGEDPNQTNGGSGQLPEMFTQLRETDGSWSGRIGVTCNGCHSGEVGSKADGDDLGFLFGGSSATDLNLFLRDMYPLGYMASGVTPLNLTQTRGTNNASAVNIAFLFPMEGFPNPYSFMQISQSGSTGSMDSPNWWNMGHRPLKFVDGLFPMDAPRVDSVFYAPFFGLFGGSSGPLGAEGQSWMREHGPQINRWVESLKAPKYPMPVNTELAEQGAVLFHELNMWDESRNNAVRQPEGNGSCASCHGAYAPRYVNNEDYLSDPRLEGMAGYIVPLEIIGTDERRVLTNTEGMQQAGADNFFGYPPTKGAPQGFDCGPQGQERIRGDREIGYLAQPLYGVWASAPYLHNGSVPTVWEILKPQDRHPIWRRKSAPAPAGSASTVVMGFDTNLQRAYDSQKMGWKYDKIQCNAYPPMVTPFYNCDPFNIDNTPYPQQMKNIAYGNMTGAWNIDYPPIVTNEHMENRKIYNSHLYSQGNGGHEFTAVLTDAERYAIIEYLKTL
;
A
#
# COMPACT_ATOMS: atom_id res chain seq x y z
N MET A 1 16.16 18.71 -4.73
CA MET A 1 16.81 19.93 -5.26
C MET A 1 16.80 21.07 -4.24
N LEU A 2 17.79 21.15 -3.33
CA LEU A 2 18.16 22.39 -2.60
C LEU A 2 19.47 22.19 -1.80
N TYR A 3 20.56 21.96 -2.53
CA TYR A 3 21.94 22.03 -2.03
C TYR A 3 22.51 23.39 -2.42
N ARG A 4 22.25 24.44 -1.63
CA ARG A 4 22.98 25.72 -1.60
C ARG A 4 22.33 26.64 -0.59
N ILE A 5 22.99 26.85 0.54
CA ILE A 5 23.19 28.15 1.19
C ILE A 5 24.08 27.96 2.45
N LEU A 6 25.31 28.49 2.31
CA LEU A 6 26.16 29.15 3.31
C LEU A 6 26.87 28.35 4.43
N ARG A 7 28.14 28.05 4.14
CA ARG A 7 29.27 28.11 5.10
C ARG A 7 29.65 29.59 5.37
N ASN A 8 29.77 30.00 6.63
CA ASN A 8 30.87 30.80 7.19
C ASN A 8 30.50 31.37 8.58
N ALA A 9 31.11 30.86 9.66
CA ALA A 9 31.49 31.66 10.84
C ALA A 9 32.46 30.88 11.75
N THR A 10 33.75 31.19 11.57
CA THR A 10 34.88 31.21 12.51
C THR A 10 34.75 30.67 13.95
N LEU A 11 35.72 29.81 14.28
CA LEU A 11 36.23 29.46 15.60
C LEU A 11 36.35 30.65 16.58
N ARG A 12 35.80 30.50 17.78
CA ARG A 12 36.37 31.03 19.02
C ARG A 12 36.18 30.04 20.17
N SER A 13 37.30 29.58 20.70
CA SER A 13 37.42 28.79 21.92
C SER A 13 37.04 29.65 23.14
N ALA A 14 36.16 29.12 23.99
CA ALA A 14 36.06 29.52 25.39
C ALA A 14 35.66 28.30 26.21
N ALA A 15 36.60 27.80 27.00
CA ALA A 15 36.33 26.87 28.08
C ALA A 15 35.61 27.62 29.22
N LEU A 16 34.52 27.08 29.76
CA LEU A 16 34.25 27.10 31.21
C LEU A 16 33.04 26.23 31.61
N SER A 17 33.30 25.43 32.65
CA SER A 17 32.40 25.01 33.73
C SER A 17 31.16 24.17 33.41
N ILE A 18 31.36 22.87 33.66
CA ILE A 18 30.34 21.87 33.96
C ILE A 18 29.51 22.35 35.17
N THR A 19 28.24 22.62 34.92
CA THR A 19 27.20 22.61 35.97
C THR A 19 26.05 21.77 35.45
N THR A 20 25.87 20.62 36.06
CA THR A 20 24.79 19.66 35.82
C THR A 20 23.44 20.33 36.08
N LEU A 21 22.73 20.67 35.01
CA LEU A 21 21.30 20.92 35.06
C LEU A 21 20.63 19.72 34.39
N SER A 22 20.02 18.85 35.20
CA SER A 22 19.09 17.82 34.77
C SER A 22 17.86 18.51 34.16
N ALA A 23 17.94 18.83 32.89
CA ALA A 23 16.78 19.17 32.09
C ALA A 23 16.09 17.87 31.69
N SER A 24 14.98 17.57 32.34
CA SER A 24 13.99 16.63 31.83
C SER A 24 13.61 17.10 30.43
N LEU A 25 14.13 16.44 29.40
CA LEU A 25 13.63 16.55 28.04
C LEU A 25 12.24 15.91 28.04
N THR A 26 11.22 16.70 28.37
CA THR A 26 9.86 16.38 27.95
C THR A 26 9.90 16.35 26.43
N ALA A 27 9.67 15.16 25.86
CA ALA A 27 9.46 15.00 24.43
C ALA A 27 8.26 15.88 24.05
N ASN A 28 8.52 17.09 23.56
CA ASN A 28 7.45 17.91 23.02
C ASN A 28 6.90 17.15 21.82
N ALA A 29 5.58 16.93 21.84
CA ALA A 29 4.81 16.52 20.68
C ALA A 29 5.23 17.35 19.46
N PHE A 30 5.07 16.81 18.26
CA PHE A 30 5.18 17.59 17.03
C PHE A 30 4.07 18.68 17.08
N VAL A 31 4.40 19.88 17.57
CA VAL A 31 3.44 20.99 17.63
C VAL A 31 3.43 21.64 16.26
N TYR A 32 2.34 21.49 15.51
CA TYR A 32 2.08 22.29 14.32
C TYR A 32 1.92 23.76 14.72
N ASP A 33 2.68 24.64 14.06
CA ASP A 33 2.58 26.10 14.17
C ASP A 33 2.66 26.71 15.59
N ASP A 34 3.30 26.00 16.53
CA ASP A 34 3.43 26.40 17.95
C ASP A 34 2.08 26.63 18.69
N ASP A 35 0.92 26.24 18.13
CA ASP A 35 -0.40 26.33 18.78
C ASP A 35 -0.96 24.94 19.15
N PRO A 36 -0.88 24.54 20.43
CA PRO A 36 -1.43 23.26 20.87
C PRO A 36 -2.97 23.17 20.78
N ASN A 37 -3.67 24.29 20.53
CA ASN A 37 -5.14 24.33 20.42
C ASN A 37 -5.65 24.47 18.98
N ALA A 38 -4.74 24.43 17.99
CA ALA A 38 -5.09 24.48 16.59
C ALA A 38 -5.99 23.29 16.19
N LEU A 39 -6.95 23.58 15.31
CA LEU A 39 -7.86 22.56 14.73
C LEU A 39 -7.34 21.99 13.42
N LEU A 40 -6.35 22.61 12.81
CA LEU A 40 -5.74 22.20 11.55
C LEU A 40 -4.24 21.99 11.76
N GLY A 41 -3.68 21.03 11.03
CA GLY A 41 -2.30 20.60 11.13
C GLY A 41 -2.18 19.15 10.67
N SER A 42 -1.08 18.79 10.00
CA SER A 42 -0.88 17.44 9.50
C SER A 42 0.60 17.10 9.39
N SER A 43 0.98 15.96 9.98
CA SER A 43 2.30 15.33 9.77
C SER A 43 2.48 14.69 8.42
N ARG A 44 1.38 14.50 7.69
CA ARG A 44 1.34 13.80 6.42
C ARG A 44 1.91 12.40 6.52
N GLY A 45 1.74 11.75 7.67
CA GLY A 45 2.25 10.40 7.94
C GLY A 45 3.76 10.37 8.13
N GLY A 46 4.43 9.35 7.60
CA GLY A 46 5.88 9.16 7.72
C GLY A 46 6.32 8.63 9.08
N LEU A 47 7.64 8.68 9.34
CA LEU A 47 8.26 8.09 10.52
C LEU A 47 8.77 9.17 11.49
N ALA A 48 8.15 9.25 12.67
CA ALA A 48 8.46 10.26 13.68
C ALA A 48 9.94 10.29 14.10
N MET A 49 10.61 9.12 14.12
CA MET A 49 12.03 9.00 14.44
C MET A 49 12.92 9.71 13.39
N LEU A 50 12.59 9.61 12.10
CA LEU A 50 13.31 10.29 11.03
C LEU A 50 13.07 11.80 11.05
N ASP A 51 11.82 12.22 11.29
CA ASP A 51 11.48 13.64 11.44
C ASP A 51 12.26 14.26 12.62
N TYR A 52 12.36 13.56 13.76
CA TYR A 52 13.18 14.00 14.88
C TYR A 52 14.65 14.13 14.49
N CYS A 53 15.21 13.16 13.75
CA CYS A 53 16.62 13.16 13.38
C CYS A 53 17.01 14.21 12.32
N TYR A 54 16.03 14.89 11.71
CA TYR A 54 16.28 15.92 10.71
C TYR A 54 17.15 17.06 11.27
N GLY A 55 18.27 17.34 10.60
CA GLY A 55 19.23 18.38 11.01
C GLY A 55 20.05 18.09 12.28
N LYS A 56 19.88 16.92 12.92
CA LYS A 56 20.65 16.50 14.11
C LYS A 56 21.91 15.70 13.74
N SER A 57 22.94 15.75 14.59
CA SER A 57 24.19 15.00 14.39
C SER A 57 23.99 13.48 14.40
N ASP A 58 24.87 12.73 13.75
CA ASP A 58 24.80 11.26 13.70
C ASP A 58 24.80 10.62 15.09
N ASP A 59 25.57 11.14 16.04
CA ASP A 59 25.67 10.61 17.42
C ASP A 59 24.42 10.87 18.29
N THR A 60 23.41 11.58 17.78
CA THR A 60 22.18 11.85 18.55
C THR A 60 21.38 10.57 18.72
N LEU A 61 20.95 10.28 19.96
CA LEU A 61 20.08 9.13 20.24
C LEU A 61 18.70 9.30 19.58
N VAL A 62 18.23 8.23 18.95
CA VAL A 62 16.91 8.13 18.34
C VAL A 62 15.86 7.99 19.46
N PRO A 63 14.72 8.70 19.40
CA PRO A 63 13.65 8.54 20.38
C PRO A 63 12.93 7.21 20.18
N THR A 64 12.18 6.78 21.20
CA THR A 64 11.27 5.64 21.07
C THR A 64 10.28 5.84 19.92
N ASP A 65 10.09 4.80 19.10
CA ASP A 65 9.06 4.76 18.08
C ASP A 65 7.66 4.88 18.73
N PRO A 66 6.84 5.88 18.39
CA PRO A 66 5.51 6.03 18.96
C PRO A 66 4.59 4.81 18.75
N ARG A 67 4.79 4.03 17.69
CA ARG A 67 4.02 2.80 17.43
C ARG A 67 4.19 1.78 18.55
N SER A 68 5.39 1.70 19.15
CA SER A 68 5.68 0.77 20.25
C SER A 68 4.93 1.09 21.55
N LEU A 69 4.43 2.32 21.69
CA LEU A 69 3.58 2.73 22.82
C LEU A 69 2.19 2.09 22.75
N VAL A 70 1.75 1.60 21.59
CA VAL A 70 0.43 0.98 21.40
C VAL A 70 0.42 -0.42 22.02
N GLN A 71 0.24 -0.46 23.33
CA GLN A 71 0.20 -1.66 24.16
C GLN A 71 -1.17 -1.79 24.86
N PRO A 72 -1.54 -2.99 25.36
CA PRO A 72 -2.79 -3.17 26.09
C PRO A 72 -2.99 -2.13 27.20
N GLY A 73 -4.16 -1.48 27.19
CA GLY A 73 -4.55 -0.47 28.17
C GLY A 73 -4.19 0.98 27.84
N ILE A 74 -3.39 1.24 26.79
CA ILE A 74 -2.98 2.60 26.39
C ILE A 74 -4.15 3.53 26.04
N SER A 75 -5.27 2.97 25.56
CA SER A 75 -6.50 3.66 25.14
C SER A 75 -7.66 3.51 26.13
N ASN A 76 -7.44 2.96 27.32
CA ASN A 76 -8.51 2.76 28.29
C ASN A 76 -9.17 4.10 28.69
N GLY A 77 -10.47 4.22 28.43
CA GLY A 77 -11.26 5.43 28.71
C GLY A 77 -10.93 6.62 27.81
N LYS A 78 -10.22 6.41 26.69
CA LYS A 78 -9.89 7.45 25.71
C LYS A 78 -10.91 7.50 24.58
N ALA A 79 -11.02 8.65 23.92
CA ALA A 79 -11.88 8.81 22.74
C ALA A 79 -11.38 7.97 21.56
N VAL A 80 -10.05 7.91 21.35
CA VAL A 80 -9.39 7.07 20.35
C VAL A 80 -9.15 5.68 20.93
N HIS A 81 -9.65 4.65 20.24
CA HIS A 81 -9.51 3.27 20.68
C HIS A 81 -8.39 2.54 19.93
N PHE A 82 -7.73 1.61 20.62
CA PHE A 82 -6.71 0.72 20.07
C PHE A 82 -6.93 -0.71 20.55
N ASN A 83 -6.93 -1.66 19.62
CA ASN A 83 -6.95 -3.10 19.91
C ASN A 83 -5.95 -3.92 19.08
N ALA A 84 -5.31 -3.31 18.08
CA ALA A 84 -4.17 -3.84 17.37
C ALA A 84 -2.90 -3.29 18.04
N TYR A 85 -2.20 -4.16 18.77
CA TYR A 85 -1.04 -3.77 19.57
C TYR A 85 0.26 -4.02 18.81
N TRP A 86 1.29 -3.25 19.14
CA TRP A 86 2.63 -3.44 18.62
C TRP A 86 3.23 -4.76 19.11
N ALA A 87 3.96 -5.45 18.23
CA ALA A 87 4.82 -6.56 18.59
C ALA A 87 6.24 -6.27 18.13
N GLU A 88 7.19 -6.48 19.05
CA GLU A 88 8.62 -6.23 18.89
C GLU A 88 9.31 -7.50 18.38
N CYS A 89 9.65 -7.53 17.10
CA CYS A 89 10.23 -8.70 16.45
C CYS A 89 11.74 -8.81 16.66
N HIS A 90 12.39 -7.68 16.87
CA HIS A 90 13.84 -7.59 17.04
C HIS A 90 14.28 -7.55 18.51
N ALA A 91 13.40 -7.94 19.45
CA ALA A 91 13.72 -8.02 20.88
C ALA A 91 14.87 -8.99 21.20
N ASP A 92 15.03 -10.05 20.40
CA ASP A 92 16.18 -10.96 20.42
C ASP A 92 16.77 -11.08 18.99
N PRO A 93 17.65 -10.14 18.60
CA PRO A 93 18.24 -10.08 17.25
C PRO A 93 18.99 -11.36 16.88
N GLU A 94 19.59 -12.06 17.85
CA GLU A 94 20.31 -13.31 17.63
C GLU A 94 19.35 -14.44 17.25
N ALA A 95 18.21 -14.53 17.95
CA ALA A 95 17.18 -15.53 17.66
C ALA A 95 16.54 -15.35 16.28
N VAL A 96 16.29 -14.09 15.88
CA VAL A 96 15.68 -13.79 14.58
C VAL A 96 16.69 -13.65 13.43
N GLN A 97 17.99 -13.57 13.75
CA GLN A 97 19.11 -13.38 12.81
C GLN A 97 18.98 -12.09 11.98
N GLU A 98 18.43 -11.05 12.59
CA GLU A 98 18.28 -9.71 12.02
C GLU A 98 19.05 -8.72 12.92
N TYR A 99 19.44 -7.58 12.38
CA TYR A 99 20.12 -6.57 13.20
C TYR A 99 19.11 -5.84 14.09
N SER A 100 19.60 -5.32 15.22
CA SER A 100 18.77 -4.55 16.16
C SER A 100 18.37 -3.21 15.56
N ASP A 101 17.32 -2.63 16.14
CA ASP A 101 16.91 -1.27 15.81
C ASP A 101 18.03 -0.22 16.02
N PRO A 102 18.04 0.85 15.21
CA PRO A 102 19.06 1.89 15.27
C PRO A 102 18.96 2.69 16.57
N ASN A 103 20.09 2.86 17.24
CA ASN A 103 20.20 3.62 18.50
C ASN A 103 20.47 5.10 18.25
N THR A 104 21.11 5.42 17.12
CA THR A 104 21.53 6.79 16.77
C THR A 104 20.97 7.26 15.44
N CYS A 105 20.85 8.57 15.28
CA CYS A 105 20.33 9.18 14.06
C CYS A 105 21.21 8.84 12.84
N GLY A 106 22.51 8.62 13.04
CA GLY A 106 23.42 8.15 12.01
C GLY A 106 23.11 6.73 11.55
N GLU A 107 22.87 5.82 12.49
CA GLU A 107 22.45 4.44 12.19
C GLU A 107 21.10 4.39 11.46
N LEU A 108 20.11 5.15 11.95
CA LEU A 108 18.79 5.25 11.33
C LEU A 108 18.88 5.78 9.90
N ARG A 109 19.67 6.84 9.67
CA ARG A 109 19.92 7.36 8.31
C ARG A 109 20.63 6.34 7.43
N SER A 110 21.63 5.64 7.95
CA SER A 110 22.35 4.61 7.19
C SER A 110 21.42 3.49 6.74
N GLN A 111 20.54 3.01 7.62
CA GLN A 111 19.52 2.02 7.31
C GLN A 111 18.52 2.54 6.27
N TRP A 112 18.07 3.78 6.43
CA TRP A 112 17.18 4.45 5.48
C TRP A 112 17.79 4.57 4.08
N TYR A 113 19.04 5.05 3.96
CA TYR A 113 19.74 5.17 2.68
C TYR A 113 19.99 3.81 2.01
N ALA A 114 20.18 2.74 2.80
CA ALA A 114 20.28 1.39 2.25
C ALA A 114 18.93 0.93 1.67
N GLY A 115 17.83 1.21 2.37
CA GLY A 115 16.48 0.95 1.90
C GLY A 115 16.12 1.72 0.64
N GLU A 116 16.42 3.03 0.62
CA GLU A 116 16.23 3.91 -0.53
C GLU A 116 16.87 3.31 -1.79
N LYS A 117 18.15 2.90 -1.72
CA LYS A 117 18.87 2.29 -2.85
C LYS A 117 18.28 0.98 -3.35
N LEU A 118 17.43 0.30 -2.59
CA LEU A 118 16.76 -0.92 -3.03
C LEU A 118 15.41 -0.61 -3.71
N MET A 119 14.77 0.49 -3.29
CA MET A 119 13.39 0.83 -3.62
C MET A 119 13.27 1.90 -4.71
N ASP A 120 14.24 2.80 -4.75
CA ASP A 120 14.34 3.88 -5.73
C ASP A 120 14.84 3.34 -7.08
N THR A 121 14.11 3.65 -8.15
CA THR A 121 14.39 3.08 -9.48
C THR A 121 15.57 3.81 -10.14
N GLY A 122 16.28 3.12 -11.03
CA GLY A 122 17.53 3.65 -11.60
C GLY A 122 18.72 3.74 -10.63
N SER A 123 18.50 3.53 -9.32
CA SER A 123 19.56 3.51 -8.32
C SER A 123 20.51 2.31 -8.50
N GLU A 124 21.71 2.39 -7.89
CA GLU A 124 22.78 1.41 -8.15
C GLU A 124 22.50 0.00 -7.62
N ASN A 125 21.72 -0.12 -6.56
CA ASN A 125 21.43 -1.39 -5.88
C ASN A 125 19.95 -1.76 -5.93
N VAL A 126 19.18 -1.16 -6.86
CA VAL A 126 17.74 -1.38 -6.94
C VAL A 126 17.40 -2.86 -7.02
N ALA A 127 16.42 -3.29 -6.24
CA ALA A 127 15.92 -4.66 -6.26
C ALA A 127 14.71 -4.80 -7.19
N ALA A 128 14.47 -6.03 -7.65
CA ALA A 128 13.34 -6.35 -8.50
C ALA A 128 12.63 -7.64 -8.08
N LEU A 129 11.39 -7.77 -8.53
CA LEU A 129 10.49 -8.88 -8.24
C LEU A 129 11.16 -10.23 -8.56
N PHE A 130 11.30 -11.07 -7.53
CA PHE A 130 11.89 -12.42 -7.57
C PHE A 130 13.35 -12.48 -8.05
N ALA A 131 14.01 -11.34 -8.15
CA ALA A 131 15.35 -11.20 -8.71
C ALA A 131 16.35 -10.56 -7.73
N SER A 132 15.87 -10.03 -6.59
CA SER A 132 16.64 -9.18 -5.68
C SER A 132 17.39 -8.07 -6.41
N ASN A 133 18.48 -7.57 -5.81
CA ASN A 133 19.47 -6.74 -6.48
C ASN A 133 20.54 -7.58 -7.22
N ASN A 134 20.42 -8.92 -7.25
CA ASN A 134 21.31 -9.84 -7.96
C ASN A 134 20.51 -10.82 -8.82
N TYR A 135 20.08 -10.38 -10.01
CA TYR A 135 19.22 -11.21 -10.85
C TYR A 135 19.93 -12.44 -11.45
N ARG A 136 21.27 -12.44 -11.59
CA ARG A 136 22.02 -13.58 -12.13
C ARG A 136 22.26 -14.67 -11.11
N GLY A 137 22.02 -14.38 -9.83
CA GLY A 137 22.21 -15.33 -8.76
C GLY A 137 21.44 -16.64 -8.98
N PRO A 138 22.02 -17.79 -8.62
CA PRO A 138 21.28 -19.07 -8.64
C PRO A 138 20.02 -19.02 -7.75
N GLU A 139 20.05 -18.27 -6.64
CA GLU A 139 18.92 -18.00 -5.74
C GLU A 139 17.77 -17.25 -6.44
N SER A 140 18.10 -16.43 -7.44
CA SER A 140 17.17 -15.71 -8.32
C SER A 140 16.77 -16.52 -9.56
N ALA A 141 17.06 -17.82 -9.58
CA ALA A 141 16.81 -18.73 -10.70
C ALA A 141 17.40 -18.23 -12.04
N GLY A 142 18.57 -17.59 -11.99
CA GLY A 142 19.24 -17.05 -13.18
C GLY A 142 18.47 -15.92 -13.86
N GLY A 143 17.58 -15.23 -13.14
CA GLY A 143 16.91 -14.03 -13.61
C GLY A 143 15.65 -14.31 -14.41
N ILE A 144 14.97 -15.42 -14.12
CA ILE A 144 13.72 -15.82 -14.80
C ILE A 144 12.61 -14.75 -14.73
N SER A 145 12.65 -13.90 -13.69
CA SER A 145 11.73 -12.77 -13.47
C SER A 145 12.23 -11.43 -14.01
N THR A 146 13.24 -11.43 -14.87
CA THR A 146 13.71 -10.23 -15.59
C THR A 146 13.59 -10.43 -17.10
N PHE A 147 13.56 -9.32 -17.85
CA PHE A 147 13.50 -9.29 -19.32
C PHE A 147 14.56 -8.36 -19.88
N SER A 148 14.90 -8.46 -21.16
CA SER A 148 15.90 -7.58 -21.78
C SER A 148 15.30 -6.23 -22.18
N ALA A 149 16.14 -5.21 -22.28
CA ALA A 149 15.77 -3.94 -22.88
C ALA A 149 15.26 -4.09 -24.33
N GLU A 150 15.72 -5.10 -25.07
CA GLU A 150 15.19 -5.42 -26.40
C GLU A 150 13.72 -5.87 -26.33
N GLN A 151 13.39 -6.79 -25.42
CA GLN A 151 11.99 -7.22 -25.20
C GLN A 151 11.11 -6.02 -24.82
N TYR A 152 11.58 -5.14 -23.94
CA TYR A 152 10.88 -3.91 -23.58
C TYR A 152 10.64 -3.01 -24.80
N ASN A 153 11.69 -2.74 -25.59
CA ASN A 153 11.62 -1.93 -26.81
C ASN A 153 10.67 -2.49 -27.89
N MET A 154 10.27 -3.76 -27.79
CA MET A 154 9.34 -4.41 -28.71
C MET A 154 7.87 -4.36 -28.28
N LEU A 155 7.54 -3.86 -27.07
CA LEU A 155 6.16 -3.85 -26.55
C LEU A 155 5.13 -3.20 -27.50
N TRP A 156 5.51 -2.13 -28.18
CA TRP A 156 4.61 -1.43 -29.13
C TRP A 156 4.11 -2.33 -30.27
N THR A 157 4.85 -3.38 -30.63
CA THR A 157 4.46 -4.34 -31.67
C THR A 157 3.24 -5.18 -31.26
N ILE A 158 2.98 -5.29 -29.96
CA ILE A 158 1.88 -6.07 -29.38
C ILE A 158 0.58 -5.26 -29.32
N TRP A 159 0.67 -3.93 -29.25
CA TRP A 159 -0.49 -3.06 -29.02
C TRP A 159 -1.39 -2.88 -30.24
N GLY A 160 -0.87 -3.22 -31.43
CA GLY A 160 -1.53 -2.99 -32.71
C GLY A 160 -1.58 -1.50 -33.09
N GLY A 161 -1.84 -1.20 -34.37
CA GLY A 161 -2.03 0.19 -34.85
C GLY A 161 -0.75 1.03 -34.98
N TYR A 162 0.42 0.48 -34.71
CA TYR A 162 1.72 1.13 -34.90
C TYR A 162 2.54 0.44 -35.99
N THR A 163 3.11 1.21 -36.92
CA THR A 163 4.02 0.71 -37.97
C THR A 163 5.49 0.88 -37.62
N ALA A 164 5.79 1.68 -36.58
CA ALA A 164 7.11 1.92 -36.02
C ALA A 164 6.94 2.30 -34.53
N ARG A 165 8.03 2.22 -33.76
CA ARG A 165 8.04 2.63 -32.34
C ARG A 165 7.60 4.09 -32.24
N PRO A 166 6.52 4.40 -31.48
CA PRO A 166 6.07 5.77 -31.31
C PRO A 166 7.10 6.61 -30.55
N ALA A 167 7.15 7.91 -30.83
CA ALA A 167 8.11 8.82 -30.21
C ALA A 167 7.89 8.94 -28.69
N ASN A 168 6.64 8.91 -28.24
CA ASN A 168 6.24 8.93 -26.82
C ASN A 168 6.01 7.52 -26.26
N PHE A 169 6.79 6.54 -26.71
CA PHE A 169 6.63 5.13 -26.32
C PHE A 169 6.60 4.92 -24.79
N ASP A 170 7.53 5.53 -24.05
CA ASP A 170 7.64 5.33 -22.60
C ASP A 170 6.41 5.85 -21.84
N GLU A 171 5.86 7.00 -22.28
CA GLU A 171 4.59 7.55 -21.76
C GLU A 171 3.40 6.62 -22.06
N LEU A 172 3.40 5.98 -23.24
CA LEU A 172 2.37 5.00 -23.60
C LEU A 172 2.50 3.70 -22.80
N VAL A 173 3.72 3.28 -22.43
CA VAL A 173 3.93 2.17 -21.49
C VAL A 173 3.35 2.52 -20.13
N SER A 174 3.66 3.71 -19.60
CA SER A 174 3.12 4.22 -18.34
C SER A 174 1.59 4.21 -18.34
N ASN A 175 0.97 4.77 -19.38
CA ASN A 175 -0.48 4.78 -19.54
C ASN A 175 -1.06 3.37 -19.65
N ARG A 176 -0.50 2.51 -20.51
CA ARG A 176 -1.08 1.19 -20.77
C ARG A 176 -1.07 0.31 -19.55
N TYR A 177 0.01 0.30 -18.78
CA TYR A 177 0.16 -0.57 -17.60
C TYR A 177 -0.15 0.13 -16.28
N GLY A 178 -0.40 1.44 -16.29
CA GLY A 178 -0.88 2.19 -15.14
C GLY A 178 0.17 2.42 -14.08
N THR A 179 1.36 2.80 -14.52
CA THR A 179 2.51 3.07 -13.66
C THR A 179 2.92 4.52 -13.84
N GLY A 180 3.41 5.14 -12.77
CA GLY A 180 3.88 6.51 -12.84
C GLY A 180 5.24 6.64 -13.51
N MET A 181 5.58 7.88 -13.88
CA MET A 181 6.83 8.28 -14.50
C MET A 181 7.42 9.42 -13.69
N ASP A 182 8.54 9.13 -13.02
CA ASP A 182 9.29 10.16 -12.30
C ASP A 182 10.11 11.04 -13.26
N GLU A 183 10.43 12.26 -12.82
CA GLU A 183 11.41 13.14 -13.47
C GLU A 183 12.84 12.69 -13.16
N GLU A 184 13.04 11.90 -12.11
CA GLU A 184 14.32 11.25 -11.79
C GLU A 184 14.69 10.19 -12.83
N ARG A 185 16.00 9.98 -13.01
CA ARG A 185 16.50 9.22 -14.15
C ARG A 185 16.48 7.71 -13.88
N ASN A 186 15.64 6.99 -14.61
CA ASN A 186 15.51 5.55 -14.59
C ASN A 186 15.80 4.99 -16.00
N PRO A 187 17.09 4.81 -16.36
CA PRO A 187 17.48 4.68 -17.76
C PRO A 187 17.36 3.26 -18.30
N TYR A 188 17.17 3.13 -19.61
CA TYR A 188 17.38 1.86 -20.34
C TYR A 188 17.97 2.10 -21.74
N PRO A 189 18.74 1.13 -22.28
CA PRO A 189 19.35 1.28 -23.61
C PRO A 189 18.30 1.17 -24.71
N LEU A 190 18.27 2.17 -25.60
CA LEU A 190 17.55 2.09 -26.85
C LEU A 190 18.24 1.12 -27.82
N PRO A 191 17.56 0.64 -28.89
CA PRO A 191 18.16 -0.28 -29.84
C PRO A 191 19.47 0.27 -30.43
N GLY A 192 20.56 -0.48 -30.26
CA GLY A 192 21.90 -0.12 -30.73
C GLY A 192 22.77 0.63 -29.72
N GLU A 193 22.23 1.00 -28.55
CA GLU A 193 23.03 1.58 -27.46
C GLU A 193 23.73 0.50 -26.63
N ASP A 194 24.97 0.76 -26.24
CA ASP A 194 25.61 0.05 -25.13
C ASP A 194 25.32 0.83 -23.84
N PRO A 195 24.56 0.26 -22.89
CA PRO A 195 24.20 0.97 -21.67
C PRO A 195 25.43 1.38 -20.86
N ASN A 196 26.57 0.69 -20.96
CA ASN A 196 27.79 1.07 -20.25
C ASN A 196 28.56 2.22 -20.91
N GLN A 197 28.22 2.58 -22.15
CA GLN A 197 28.75 3.76 -22.86
C GLN A 197 27.78 4.94 -22.85
N THR A 198 26.50 4.70 -22.53
CA THR A 198 25.44 5.72 -22.50
C THR A 198 24.85 5.93 -21.09
N ASN A 199 25.61 5.55 -20.05
CA ASN A 199 25.22 5.68 -18.65
C ASN A 199 23.84 5.06 -18.33
N GLY A 200 23.57 3.88 -18.86
CA GLY A 200 22.31 3.14 -18.72
C GLY A 200 21.41 3.24 -19.94
N GLY A 201 21.68 4.15 -20.89
CA GLY A 201 20.84 4.37 -22.06
C GLY A 201 20.14 5.73 -22.08
N SER A 202 19.59 6.08 -23.24
CA SER A 202 18.86 7.33 -23.45
C SER A 202 17.35 7.21 -23.28
N GLY A 203 16.82 5.99 -23.14
CA GLY A 203 15.42 5.75 -22.81
C GLY A 203 15.12 5.99 -21.32
N GLN A 204 13.86 6.23 -20.98
CA GLN A 204 13.37 6.39 -19.61
C GLN A 204 12.31 5.34 -19.30
N LEU A 205 12.53 4.53 -18.27
CA LEU A 205 11.54 3.56 -17.78
C LEU A 205 10.51 4.26 -16.87
N PRO A 206 9.23 3.88 -16.96
CA PRO A 206 8.26 4.12 -15.90
C PRO A 206 8.62 3.33 -14.63
N GLU A 207 8.11 3.78 -13.48
CA GLU A 207 8.57 3.38 -12.15
C GLU A 207 8.24 1.93 -11.76
N MET A 208 7.30 1.27 -12.47
CA MET A 208 7.08 -0.18 -12.36
C MET A 208 8.29 -0.99 -12.84
N PHE A 209 9.20 -0.38 -13.58
CA PHE A 209 10.36 -1.03 -14.15
C PHE A 209 11.65 -0.36 -13.67
N THR A 210 12.72 -1.13 -13.66
CA THR A 210 14.05 -0.59 -13.41
C THR A 210 15.08 -1.41 -14.17
N GLN A 211 16.12 -0.76 -14.70
CA GLN A 211 17.26 -1.48 -15.22
C GLN A 211 18.17 -1.90 -14.07
N LEU A 212 18.48 -3.19 -14.00
CA LEU A 212 19.35 -3.76 -12.98
C LEU A 212 20.82 -3.56 -13.34
N ARG A 213 21.68 -3.75 -12.34
CA ARG A 213 23.14 -3.72 -12.51
C ARG A 213 23.75 -5.08 -12.31
N GLU A 214 24.92 -5.27 -12.90
CA GLU A 214 25.81 -6.38 -12.60
C GLU A 214 26.48 -6.15 -11.24
N THR A 215 27.08 -7.18 -10.67
CA THR A 215 27.72 -7.10 -9.35
C THR A 215 28.93 -6.16 -9.29
N ASP A 216 29.51 -5.81 -10.43
CA ASP A 216 30.58 -4.80 -10.57
C ASP A 216 30.05 -3.37 -10.73
N GLY A 217 28.72 -3.18 -10.70
CA GLY A 217 28.05 -1.89 -10.85
C GLY A 217 27.79 -1.45 -12.29
N SER A 218 28.19 -2.26 -13.28
CA SER A 218 27.89 -1.99 -14.70
C SER A 218 26.41 -2.20 -15.00
N TRP A 219 25.88 -1.47 -15.99
CA TRP A 219 24.49 -1.60 -16.43
C TRP A 219 24.29 -2.91 -17.19
N SER A 220 23.25 -3.66 -16.80
CA SER A 220 23.04 -5.03 -17.31
C SER A 220 22.28 -5.10 -18.64
N GLY A 221 21.54 -4.05 -19.02
CA GLY A 221 20.53 -4.12 -20.08
C GLY A 221 19.34 -5.05 -19.76
N ARG A 222 19.23 -5.51 -18.51
CA ARG A 222 18.12 -6.33 -17.99
C ARG A 222 17.22 -5.48 -17.11
N ILE A 223 15.93 -5.66 -17.29
CA ILE A 223 14.88 -4.89 -16.64
C ILE A 223 14.11 -5.83 -15.71
N GLY A 224 13.89 -5.36 -14.49
CA GLY A 224 13.06 -6.00 -13.49
C GLY A 224 11.75 -5.23 -13.26
N VAL A 225 10.75 -5.91 -12.71
CA VAL A 225 9.52 -5.28 -12.20
C VAL A 225 9.76 -4.88 -10.74
N THR A 226 9.29 -3.71 -10.32
CA THR A 226 9.51 -3.14 -8.98
C THR A 226 8.23 -3.19 -8.14
N CYS A 227 8.35 -3.00 -6.82
CA CYS A 227 7.20 -2.83 -5.91
C CYS A 227 6.36 -1.60 -6.27
N ASN A 228 6.97 -0.59 -6.89
CA ASN A 228 6.31 0.63 -7.36
C ASN A 228 5.26 0.35 -8.43
N GLY A 229 5.29 -0.83 -9.06
CA GLY A 229 4.18 -1.32 -9.87
C GLY A 229 2.86 -1.35 -9.10
N CYS A 230 2.83 -1.73 -7.82
CA CYS A 230 1.59 -1.80 -7.03
C CYS A 230 1.47 -0.74 -5.94
N HIS A 231 2.59 -0.14 -5.52
CA HIS A 231 2.65 0.73 -4.35
C HIS A 231 2.94 2.19 -4.69
N SER A 232 3.06 2.54 -5.97
CA SER A 232 3.36 3.90 -6.40
C SER A 232 2.54 4.27 -7.63
N GLY A 233 2.20 5.55 -7.76
CA GLY A 233 1.19 6.01 -8.70
C GLY A 233 1.36 7.48 -9.04
N GLU A 234 0.38 8.04 -9.73
CA GLU A 234 0.39 9.45 -10.12
C GLU A 234 -0.89 10.16 -9.71
N VAL A 235 -0.72 11.38 -9.19
CA VAL A 235 -1.82 12.30 -8.91
C VAL A 235 -1.42 13.70 -9.35
N GLY A 236 -2.15 14.26 -10.31
CA GLY A 236 -1.81 15.54 -10.92
C GLY A 236 -0.44 15.51 -11.60
N SER A 237 0.22 16.66 -11.64
CA SER A 237 1.54 16.87 -12.21
C SER A 237 2.36 17.82 -11.35
N LYS A 238 3.67 17.92 -11.60
CA LYS A 238 4.52 18.94 -10.94
C LYS A 238 4.05 20.38 -11.19
N ALA A 239 3.27 20.63 -12.25
CA ALA A 239 2.65 21.93 -12.48
C ALA A 239 1.51 22.26 -11.50
N ASP A 240 0.91 21.24 -10.88
CA ASP A 240 -0.14 21.38 -9.88
C ASP A 240 0.44 21.57 -8.45
N GLY A 241 1.69 21.14 -8.22
CA GLY A 241 2.41 21.31 -6.95
C GLY A 241 3.70 20.48 -6.88
N ASP A 242 4.66 20.91 -6.05
CA ASP A 242 5.99 20.30 -5.94
C ASP A 242 5.94 18.82 -5.48
N ASP A 243 4.98 18.49 -4.63
CA ASP A 243 4.74 17.14 -4.08
C ASP A 243 3.78 16.31 -4.96
N LEU A 244 3.54 16.67 -6.22
CA LEU A 244 2.62 15.98 -7.14
C LEU A 244 3.32 15.36 -8.36
N GLY A 245 2.55 14.70 -9.22
CA GLY A 245 3.06 13.84 -10.28
C GLY A 245 3.22 12.41 -9.77
N PHE A 246 4.37 11.79 -10.02
CA PHE A 246 4.71 10.48 -9.44
C PHE A 246 4.85 10.58 -7.91
N LEU A 247 4.30 9.58 -7.23
CA LEU A 247 4.28 9.47 -5.78
C LEU A 247 4.62 8.04 -5.36
N PHE A 248 5.58 7.91 -4.45
CA PHE A 248 5.76 6.70 -3.69
C PHE A 248 4.64 6.55 -2.65
N GLY A 249 4.11 5.33 -2.52
CA GLY A 249 3.24 4.95 -1.40
C GLY A 249 1.73 5.04 -1.63
N GLY A 250 1.26 5.01 -2.87
CA GLY A 250 -0.13 4.71 -3.22
C GLY A 250 -0.29 4.48 -4.73
N SER A 251 -1.09 3.49 -5.16
CA SER A 251 -1.39 3.26 -6.57
C SER A 251 -2.76 2.63 -6.78
N SER A 252 -3.58 3.26 -7.61
CA SER A 252 -4.89 2.74 -8.01
C SER A 252 -5.04 2.58 -9.53
N ALA A 253 -3.92 2.49 -10.25
CA ALA A 253 -3.93 2.53 -11.72
C ALA A 253 -3.38 1.28 -12.40
N THR A 254 -2.65 0.42 -11.71
CA THR A 254 -1.83 -0.64 -12.33
C THR A 254 -2.64 -1.76 -12.97
N ASP A 255 -2.12 -2.30 -14.08
CA ASP A 255 -2.63 -3.52 -14.71
C ASP A 255 -1.52 -4.55 -14.99
N LEU A 256 -1.14 -5.30 -13.95
CA LEU A 256 -0.10 -6.34 -14.03
C LEU A 256 -0.50 -7.50 -14.96
N ASN A 257 -1.77 -7.91 -14.96
CA ASN A 257 -2.24 -8.99 -15.85
C ASN A 257 -2.11 -8.59 -17.33
N LEU A 258 -2.42 -7.34 -17.67
CA LEU A 258 -2.23 -6.83 -19.04
C LEU A 258 -0.75 -6.79 -19.42
N PHE A 259 0.12 -6.36 -18.51
CA PHE A 259 1.57 -6.37 -18.72
C PHE A 259 2.10 -7.78 -18.97
N LEU A 260 1.78 -8.74 -18.10
CA LEU A 260 2.24 -10.12 -18.25
C LEU A 260 1.73 -10.74 -19.56
N ARG A 261 0.46 -10.50 -19.93
CA ARG A 261 -0.11 -10.91 -21.21
C ARG A 261 0.66 -10.35 -22.40
N ASP A 262 1.04 -9.09 -22.37
CA ASP A 262 1.75 -8.43 -23.47
C ASP A 262 3.20 -8.91 -23.60
N MET A 263 3.86 -9.20 -22.48
CA MET A 263 5.24 -9.67 -22.46
C MET A 263 5.38 -11.17 -22.75
N TYR A 264 4.32 -11.96 -22.60
CA TYR A 264 4.30 -13.40 -22.91
C TYR A 264 4.78 -13.72 -24.34
N PRO A 265 4.20 -13.13 -25.42
CA PRO A 265 4.66 -13.38 -26.79
C PRO A 265 6.09 -12.86 -27.06
N LEU A 266 6.61 -11.97 -26.22
CA LEU A 266 7.97 -11.44 -26.30
C LEU A 266 8.99 -12.32 -25.55
N GLY A 267 8.56 -13.43 -24.93
CA GLY A 267 9.43 -14.40 -24.28
C GLY A 267 9.83 -14.05 -22.84
N TYR A 268 9.08 -13.21 -22.15
CA TYR A 268 9.29 -12.99 -20.72
C TYR A 268 8.81 -14.22 -19.92
N MET A 269 9.73 -14.96 -19.31
CA MET A 269 9.42 -16.26 -18.70
C MET A 269 8.42 -16.15 -17.54
N ALA A 270 8.51 -15.12 -16.70
CA ALA A 270 7.54 -14.94 -15.62
C ALA A 270 6.12 -14.65 -16.12
N SER A 271 5.93 -14.20 -17.37
CA SER A 271 4.60 -14.14 -17.98
C SER A 271 3.93 -15.52 -18.13
N GLY A 272 4.62 -16.63 -17.88
CA GLY A 272 4.01 -17.95 -17.74
C GLY A 272 2.91 -18.01 -16.66
N VAL A 273 2.90 -17.07 -15.70
CA VAL A 273 1.85 -16.96 -14.69
C VAL A 273 0.60 -16.21 -15.16
N THR A 274 0.55 -15.70 -16.40
CA THR A 274 -0.64 -15.00 -16.95
C THR A 274 -1.97 -15.75 -16.75
N PRO A 275 -2.04 -17.10 -16.79
CA PRO A 275 -3.27 -17.83 -16.48
C PRO A 275 -3.70 -17.77 -15.01
N LEU A 276 -2.77 -17.46 -14.09
CA LEU A 276 -3.06 -17.21 -12.69
C LEU A 276 -3.56 -15.77 -12.59
N ASN A 277 -4.88 -15.60 -12.62
CA ASN A 277 -5.49 -14.28 -12.58
C ASN A 277 -5.01 -13.49 -11.35
N LEU A 278 -4.14 -12.50 -11.54
CA LEU A 278 -3.64 -11.71 -10.40
C LEU A 278 -4.67 -10.68 -9.93
N THR A 279 -5.50 -10.15 -10.83
CA THR A 279 -6.44 -9.05 -10.54
C THR A 279 -7.64 -9.10 -11.49
N GLN A 280 -8.84 -8.92 -10.95
CA GLN A 280 -10.05 -8.87 -11.80
C GLN A 280 -10.24 -7.51 -12.48
N THR A 281 -9.86 -6.43 -11.82
CA THR A 281 -9.96 -5.06 -12.35
C THR A 281 -8.62 -4.34 -12.26
N ARG A 282 -8.42 -3.35 -13.13
CA ARG A 282 -7.27 -2.46 -13.11
C ARG A 282 -7.26 -1.64 -11.82
N GLY A 283 -6.08 -1.39 -11.27
CA GLY A 283 -5.91 -0.64 -10.03
C GLY A 283 -6.09 -1.45 -8.76
N THR A 284 -6.35 -2.75 -8.88
CA THR A 284 -6.32 -3.69 -7.75
C THR A 284 -5.21 -4.71 -7.98
N ASN A 285 -4.77 -5.36 -6.92
CA ASN A 285 -3.79 -6.44 -6.94
C ASN A 285 -4.20 -7.59 -6.00
N ASN A 286 -3.45 -8.69 -6.01
CA ASN A 286 -3.61 -9.78 -5.05
C ASN A 286 -2.28 -10.03 -4.30
N ALA A 287 -1.58 -8.94 -3.95
CA ALA A 287 -0.27 -9.02 -3.31
C ALA A 287 -0.34 -9.63 -1.89
N SER A 288 -1.53 -9.67 -1.26
CA SER A 288 -1.71 -10.37 0.02
C SER A 288 -1.91 -11.89 -0.11
N ALA A 289 -1.68 -12.49 -1.29
CA ALA A 289 -1.59 -13.95 -1.46
C ALA A 289 -0.35 -14.59 -0.77
N VAL A 290 0.16 -13.96 0.29
CA VAL A 290 1.22 -14.48 1.17
C VAL A 290 0.83 -15.82 1.80
N ASN A 291 -0.49 -16.11 1.88
CA ASN A 291 -0.99 -17.42 2.29
C ASN A 291 -0.45 -18.58 1.44
N ILE A 292 -0.14 -18.36 0.16
CA ILE A 292 0.51 -19.36 -0.70
C ILE A 292 1.95 -19.61 -0.22
N ALA A 293 2.67 -18.56 0.20
CA ALA A 293 4.01 -18.72 0.75
C ALA A 293 4.02 -19.55 2.05
N PHE A 294 2.95 -19.50 2.83
CA PHE A 294 2.80 -20.29 4.05
C PHE A 294 2.73 -21.81 3.80
N LEU A 295 2.54 -22.24 2.55
CA LEU A 295 2.69 -23.66 2.19
C LEU A 295 4.12 -24.15 2.46
N PHE A 296 5.12 -23.29 2.38
CA PHE A 296 6.52 -23.64 2.50
C PHE A 296 7.03 -23.25 3.89
N PRO A 297 7.27 -24.20 4.81
CA PRO A 297 7.80 -23.87 6.13
C PRO A 297 9.23 -23.31 6.04
N MET A 298 9.70 -22.68 7.12
CA MET A 298 11.09 -22.22 7.18
C MET A 298 12.07 -23.39 7.00
N GLU A 299 11.83 -24.51 7.68
CA GLU A 299 12.64 -25.72 7.60
C GLU A 299 11.83 -26.92 7.11
N GLY A 300 12.45 -27.79 6.31
CA GLY A 300 11.84 -29.03 5.84
C GLY A 300 10.82 -28.84 4.71
N PHE A 301 9.81 -29.72 4.69
CA PHE A 301 8.81 -29.81 3.62
C PHE A 301 7.41 -29.44 4.12
N PRO A 302 6.52 -28.98 3.22
CA PRO A 302 5.12 -28.71 3.53
C PRO A 302 4.47 -29.93 4.20
N ASN A 303 3.84 -29.75 5.36
CA ASN A 303 3.10 -30.84 5.97
C ASN A 303 1.69 -30.93 5.33
N PRO A 304 1.13 -32.15 5.15
CA PRO A 304 -0.17 -32.32 4.49
C PRO A 304 -1.34 -31.62 5.19
N TYR A 305 -1.27 -31.43 6.51
CA TYR A 305 -2.33 -30.78 7.26
C TYR A 305 -2.39 -29.28 6.94
N SER A 306 -1.26 -28.56 7.02
CA SER A 306 -1.14 -27.16 6.63
C SER A 306 -1.50 -26.95 5.16
N PHE A 307 -1.09 -27.87 4.27
CA PHE A 307 -1.51 -27.84 2.87
C PHE A 307 -3.04 -27.85 2.72
N MET A 308 -3.73 -28.74 3.45
CA MET A 308 -5.19 -28.81 3.41
C MET A 308 -5.86 -27.56 4.01
N GLN A 309 -5.35 -27.05 5.12
CA GLN A 309 -5.86 -25.82 5.76
C GLN A 309 -5.74 -24.62 4.82
N ILE A 310 -4.59 -24.42 4.19
CA ILE A 310 -4.36 -23.33 3.24
C ILE A 310 -5.18 -23.53 1.96
N SER A 311 -5.29 -24.76 1.46
CA SER A 311 -6.09 -25.04 0.26
C SER A 311 -7.57 -24.72 0.45
N GLN A 312 -8.08 -24.86 1.67
CA GLN A 312 -9.48 -24.61 2.06
C GLN A 312 -9.73 -23.20 2.61
N SER A 313 -8.70 -22.36 2.72
CA SER A 313 -8.85 -21.00 3.27
C SER A 313 -9.48 -20.01 2.29
N GLY A 314 -9.65 -20.39 1.01
CA GLY A 314 -10.19 -19.52 -0.01
C GLY A 314 -9.18 -18.52 -0.57
N SER A 315 -9.57 -17.82 -1.63
CA SER A 315 -8.74 -16.81 -2.29
C SER A 315 -8.82 -15.45 -1.60
N THR A 316 -7.68 -14.81 -1.40
CA THR A 316 -7.56 -13.45 -0.87
C THR A 316 -8.18 -12.38 -1.78
N GLY A 317 -8.48 -12.71 -3.04
CA GLY A 317 -9.21 -11.85 -3.96
C GLY A 317 -8.40 -10.64 -4.46
N SER A 318 -9.09 -9.67 -5.05
CA SER A 318 -8.52 -8.39 -5.47
C SER A 318 -8.63 -7.37 -4.34
N MET A 319 -7.56 -6.62 -4.11
CA MET A 319 -7.51 -5.55 -3.11
C MET A 319 -6.76 -4.34 -3.65
N ASP A 320 -6.98 -3.20 -3.02
CA ASP A 320 -6.15 -2.03 -3.22
C ASP A 320 -4.95 -2.06 -2.25
N SER A 321 -3.80 -1.55 -2.70
CA SER A 321 -2.61 -1.47 -1.87
C SER A 321 -2.82 -0.41 -0.79
N PRO A 322 -2.61 -0.72 0.51
CA PRO A 322 -2.57 0.32 1.53
C PRO A 322 -1.49 1.35 1.23
N ASN A 323 -1.76 2.62 1.57
CA ASN A 323 -0.79 3.67 1.36
C ASN A 323 0.44 3.47 2.26
N TRP A 324 1.64 3.41 1.67
CA TRP A 324 2.87 3.23 2.44
C TRP A 324 3.22 4.43 3.33
N TRP A 325 2.83 5.64 2.92
CA TRP A 325 3.06 6.85 3.74
C TRP A 325 2.34 6.81 5.09
N ASN A 326 1.43 5.84 5.30
CA ASN A 326 0.74 5.61 6.56
C ASN A 326 1.38 4.52 7.44
N MET A 327 2.45 3.85 7.00
CA MET A 327 3.06 2.73 7.74
C MET A 327 3.71 3.17 9.07
N GLY A 328 4.23 4.40 9.15
CA GLY A 328 4.77 4.96 10.40
C GLY A 328 3.73 5.29 11.47
N HIS A 329 2.42 5.21 11.14
CA HIS A 329 1.31 5.52 12.05
C HIS A 329 0.39 4.33 12.30
N ARG A 330 0.92 3.09 12.21
CA ARG A 330 0.16 1.87 12.48
C ARG A 330 1.04 0.85 13.20
N PRO A 331 0.51 0.16 14.24
CA PRO A 331 1.25 -0.91 14.91
C PRO A 331 1.26 -2.22 14.11
N LEU A 332 0.27 -2.44 13.23
CA LEU A 332 0.14 -3.62 12.38
C LEU A 332 0.00 -3.24 10.89
N LYS A 333 0.51 -4.10 10.00
CA LYS A 333 0.45 -3.98 8.53
C LYS A 333 -0.56 -4.93 7.89
N PHE A 334 -0.81 -4.76 6.59
CA PHE A 334 -1.96 -5.27 5.82
C PHE A 334 -3.31 -4.67 6.23
N VAL A 335 -4.32 -4.77 5.37
CA VAL A 335 -5.65 -4.18 5.58
C VAL A 335 -6.38 -4.73 6.80
N ASP A 336 -5.98 -5.89 7.28
CA ASP A 336 -6.57 -6.67 8.38
C ASP A 336 -5.61 -6.83 9.58
N GLY A 337 -4.45 -6.16 9.56
CA GLY A 337 -3.46 -6.26 10.63
C GLY A 337 -2.80 -7.63 10.73
N LEU A 338 -2.64 -8.37 9.63
CA LEU A 338 -2.11 -9.74 9.65
C LEU A 338 -0.71 -9.84 10.28
N PHE A 339 0.16 -8.85 10.14
CA PHE A 339 1.52 -8.88 10.69
C PHE A 339 1.85 -7.63 11.51
N PRO A 340 2.77 -7.72 12.49
CA PRO A 340 3.34 -6.56 13.15
C PRO A 340 4.00 -5.62 12.16
N MET A 341 3.96 -4.32 12.42
CA MET A 341 4.68 -3.36 11.60
C MET A 341 6.20 -3.59 11.66
N ASP A 342 6.70 -4.12 12.79
CA ASP A 342 8.09 -4.53 12.99
C ASP A 342 8.49 -5.87 12.34
N ALA A 343 7.64 -6.45 11.49
CA ALA A 343 7.96 -7.68 10.75
C ALA A 343 8.35 -7.36 9.29
N PRO A 344 9.61 -6.96 8.99
CA PRO A 344 10.02 -6.55 7.65
C PRO A 344 10.10 -7.66 6.61
N ARG A 345 10.25 -8.94 7.01
CA ARG A 345 10.38 -10.07 6.06
C ARG A 345 9.27 -10.07 5.01
N VAL A 346 8.04 -9.83 5.47
CA VAL A 346 6.85 -9.91 4.60
C VAL A 346 6.79 -8.78 3.58
N ASP A 347 7.36 -7.60 3.88
CA ASP A 347 7.42 -6.49 2.92
C ASP A 347 8.40 -6.77 1.77
N SER A 348 9.44 -7.56 2.07
CA SER A 348 10.44 -7.97 1.08
C SER A 348 10.04 -9.21 0.27
N VAL A 349 8.86 -9.82 0.51
CA VAL A 349 8.46 -11.11 -0.10
C VAL A 349 8.57 -11.13 -1.62
N PHE A 350 8.21 -10.03 -2.28
CA PHE A 350 8.25 -9.93 -3.73
C PHE A 350 9.64 -9.59 -4.25
N TYR A 351 10.49 -8.89 -3.51
CA TYR A 351 11.89 -8.61 -3.89
C TYR A 351 12.87 -9.73 -3.52
N ALA A 352 12.45 -10.66 -2.67
CA ALA A 352 13.21 -11.85 -2.35
C ALA A 352 13.66 -12.58 -3.62
N PRO A 353 14.86 -13.17 -3.66
CA PRO A 353 15.20 -14.09 -4.74
C PRO A 353 14.16 -15.21 -4.91
N PHE A 354 13.92 -15.64 -6.14
CA PHE A 354 12.88 -16.61 -6.49
C PHE A 354 12.82 -17.84 -5.56
N PHE A 355 13.96 -18.45 -5.22
CA PHE A 355 13.98 -19.62 -4.35
C PHE A 355 13.72 -19.30 -2.87
N GLY A 356 13.93 -18.07 -2.44
CA GLY A 356 13.64 -17.61 -1.07
C GLY A 356 12.18 -17.79 -0.66
N LEU A 357 11.24 -17.72 -1.62
CA LEU A 357 9.82 -17.97 -1.40
C LEU A 357 9.51 -19.41 -0.95
N PHE A 358 10.33 -20.36 -1.35
CA PHE A 358 10.13 -21.80 -1.09
C PHE A 358 10.91 -22.30 0.13
N GLY A 359 11.71 -21.43 0.77
CA GLY A 359 12.45 -21.73 2.00
C GLY A 359 13.15 -23.08 1.99
N GLY A 360 12.99 -23.84 3.07
CA GLY A 360 13.61 -25.17 3.25
C GLY A 360 13.31 -26.16 2.13
N SER A 361 12.20 -26.01 1.39
CA SER A 361 11.86 -26.90 0.27
C SER A 361 12.79 -26.74 -0.94
N SER A 362 13.50 -25.62 -1.04
CA SER A 362 14.50 -25.36 -2.08
C SER A 362 15.95 -25.49 -1.58
N GLY A 363 16.13 -26.02 -0.36
CA GLY A 363 17.44 -26.30 0.23
C GLY A 363 18.30 -25.03 0.37
N PRO A 364 19.62 -25.09 0.04
CA PRO A 364 20.53 -23.97 0.23
C PRO A 364 20.12 -22.67 -0.49
N LEU A 365 19.52 -22.76 -1.68
CA LEU A 365 19.08 -21.57 -2.44
C LEU A 365 17.95 -20.81 -1.74
N GLY A 366 17.04 -21.54 -1.08
CA GLY A 366 15.99 -20.92 -0.27
C GLY A 366 16.54 -20.26 0.98
N ALA A 367 17.51 -20.88 1.64
CA ALA A 367 18.18 -20.31 2.80
C ALA A 367 18.95 -19.02 2.46
N GLU A 368 19.61 -18.98 1.29
CA GLU A 368 20.29 -17.79 0.77
C GLU A 368 19.29 -16.67 0.45
N GLY A 369 18.19 -16.99 -0.24
CA GLY A 369 17.13 -16.01 -0.49
C GLY A 369 16.50 -15.46 0.80
N GLN A 370 16.32 -16.29 1.82
CA GLN A 370 15.88 -15.84 3.15
C GLN A 370 16.92 -15.01 3.89
N SER A 371 18.21 -15.31 3.71
CA SER A 371 19.29 -14.49 4.27
C SER A 371 19.28 -13.08 3.67
N TRP A 372 19.06 -12.98 2.36
CA TRP A 372 18.91 -11.68 1.70
C TRP A 372 17.76 -10.88 2.30
N MET A 373 16.61 -11.51 2.57
CA MET A 373 15.46 -10.85 3.21
C MET A 373 15.76 -10.40 4.65
N ARG A 374 16.51 -11.18 5.44
CA ARG A 374 16.92 -10.76 6.80
C ARG A 374 17.82 -9.53 6.77
N GLU A 375 18.72 -9.46 5.81
CA GLU A 375 19.65 -8.33 5.66
C GLU A 375 18.94 -7.06 5.15
N HIS A 376 18.09 -7.19 4.14
CA HIS A 376 17.54 -6.04 3.42
C HIS A 376 16.12 -5.66 3.85
N GLY A 377 15.37 -6.58 4.45
CA GLY A 377 14.00 -6.36 4.90
C GLY A 377 13.87 -5.14 5.80
N PRO A 378 14.61 -5.04 6.92
CA PRO A 378 14.46 -3.90 7.80
C PRO A 378 14.93 -2.58 7.14
N GLN A 379 15.79 -2.63 6.12
CA GLN A 379 16.19 -1.43 5.36
C GLN A 379 15.03 -0.94 4.48
N ILE A 380 14.43 -1.84 3.72
CA ILE A 380 13.23 -1.59 2.91
C ILE A 380 12.12 -1.01 3.78
N ASN A 381 11.81 -1.68 4.90
CA ASN A 381 10.75 -1.25 5.79
C ASN A 381 10.98 0.18 6.33
N ARG A 382 12.19 0.53 6.76
CA ARG A 382 12.49 1.91 7.24
C ARG A 382 12.33 2.98 6.17
N TRP A 383 12.70 2.69 4.92
CA TRP A 383 12.47 3.63 3.83
C TRP A 383 10.97 3.81 3.57
N VAL A 384 10.23 2.71 3.49
CA VAL A 384 8.78 2.71 3.25
C VAL A 384 8.03 3.47 4.35
N GLU A 385 8.36 3.23 5.63
CA GLU A 385 7.75 3.89 6.79
C GLU A 385 7.95 5.41 6.81
N SER A 386 8.99 5.90 6.14
CA SER A 386 9.35 7.32 6.12
C SER A 386 8.51 8.16 5.16
N LEU A 387 7.83 7.53 4.21
CA LEU A 387 7.15 8.21 3.12
C LEU A 387 6.08 9.16 3.67
N LYS A 388 5.96 10.34 3.04
CA LYS A 388 4.99 11.38 3.42
C LYS A 388 3.90 11.49 2.35
N ALA A 389 2.67 11.70 2.79
CA ALA A 389 1.55 11.99 1.93
C ALA A 389 1.73 13.33 1.17
N PRO A 390 1.22 13.43 -0.07
CA PRO A 390 1.24 14.68 -0.83
C PRO A 390 0.28 15.71 -0.20
N LYS A 391 0.64 17.00 -0.31
CA LYS A 391 -0.26 18.09 0.10
C LYS A 391 -1.40 18.24 -0.89
N TYR A 392 -2.59 18.51 -0.38
CA TYR A 392 -3.73 18.87 -1.23
C TYR A 392 -3.42 20.16 -2.01
N PRO A 393 -3.51 20.16 -3.35
CA PRO A 393 -3.04 21.28 -4.18
C PRO A 393 -4.09 22.37 -4.44
N MET A 394 -5.35 22.10 -4.13
CA MET A 394 -6.46 23.00 -4.44
C MET A 394 -6.81 23.85 -3.20
N PRO A 395 -7.53 24.98 -3.37
CA PRO A 395 -7.96 25.81 -2.25
C PRO A 395 -8.77 25.02 -1.22
N VAL A 396 -8.48 25.28 0.06
CA VAL A 396 -9.23 24.76 1.21
C VAL A 396 -9.95 25.91 1.90
N ASN A 397 -11.24 25.74 2.19
CA ASN A 397 -12.01 26.63 3.04
C ASN A 397 -11.68 26.35 4.51
N THR A 398 -10.82 27.18 5.10
CA THR A 398 -10.34 27.04 6.48
C THR A 398 -11.48 26.97 7.50
N GLU A 399 -12.48 27.85 7.44
CA GLU A 399 -13.59 27.85 8.42
C GLU A 399 -14.40 26.56 8.37
N LEU A 400 -14.62 26.02 7.16
CA LEU A 400 -15.33 24.76 6.97
C LEU A 400 -14.46 23.55 7.37
N ALA A 401 -13.15 23.59 7.10
CA ALA A 401 -12.20 22.58 7.55
C ALA A 401 -12.11 22.54 9.09
N GLU A 402 -12.13 23.68 9.78
CA GLU A 402 -12.15 23.73 11.24
C GLU A 402 -13.44 23.14 11.82
N GLN A 403 -14.61 23.41 11.20
CA GLN A 403 -15.86 22.73 11.56
C GLN A 403 -15.74 21.22 11.35
N GLY A 404 -15.15 20.80 10.22
CA GLY A 404 -14.88 19.41 9.91
C GLY A 404 -13.96 18.74 10.93
N ALA A 405 -12.93 19.45 11.39
CA ALA A 405 -12.02 18.97 12.43
C ALA A 405 -12.77 18.70 13.73
N VAL A 406 -13.65 19.60 14.16
CA VAL A 406 -14.48 19.37 15.35
C VAL A 406 -15.38 18.15 15.15
N LEU A 407 -16.10 18.07 14.03
CA LEU A 407 -16.97 16.93 13.74
C LEU A 407 -16.21 15.60 13.69
N PHE A 408 -15.03 15.60 13.06
CA PHE A 408 -14.19 14.40 12.93
C PHE A 408 -13.82 13.81 14.30
N HIS A 409 -13.52 14.66 15.28
CA HIS A 409 -13.06 14.21 16.60
C HIS A 409 -14.20 14.08 17.63
N GLU A 410 -15.25 14.88 17.55
CA GLU A 410 -16.28 14.98 18.61
C GLU A 410 -17.62 14.32 18.25
N LEU A 411 -17.95 14.19 16.96
CA LEU A 411 -19.31 13.81 16.56
C LEU A 411 -19.59 12.34 16.87
N ASN A 412 -20.33 12.07 17.96
CA ASN A 412 -20.84 10.74 18.22
C ASN A 412 -21.95 10.37 17.22
N MET A 413 -21.63 9.50 16.25
CA MET A 413 -22.59 9.00 15.26
C MET A 413 -23.65 8.07 15.86
N TRP A 414 -23.53 7.68 17.12
CA TRP A 414 -24.48 6.84 17.87
C TRP A 414 -25.27 7.60 18.94
N ASP A 415 -25.25 8.93 18.92
CA ASP A 415 -26.18 9.72 19.72
C ASP A 415 -27.63 9.28 19.45
N GLU A 416 -28.47 9.21 20.51
CA GLU A 416 -29.85 8.71 20.43
C GLU A 416 -30.68 9.43 19.36
N SER A 417 -30.40 10.71 19.11
CA SER A 417 -31.11 11.50 18.10
C SER A 417 -30.84 11.06 16.66
N ARG A 418 -29.74 10.33 16.41
CA ARG A 418 -29.28 9.94 15.07
C ARG A 418 -29.79 8.57 14.62
N ASN A 419 -30.29 7.74 15.54
CA ASN A 419 -30.85 6.41 15.25
C ASN A 419 -29.93 5.53 14.38
N ASN A 420 -28.64 5.45 14.75
CA ASN A 420 -27.69 4.60 14.03
C ASN A 420 -28.00 3.12 14.28
N ALA A 421 -28.20 2.35 13.21
CA ALA A 421 -28.56 0.94 13.28
C ALA A 421 -27.36 -0.01 13.41
N VAL A 422 -26.15 0.48 13.16
CA VAL A 422 -24.92 -0.31 13.26
C VAL A 422 -24.51 -0.44 14.73
N ARG A 423 -23.90 -1.57 15.12
CA ARG A 423 -23.31 -1.72 16.47
C ARG A 423 -22.26 -0.62 16.71
N GLN A 424 -22.33 0.03 17.88
CA GLN A 424 -21.39 1.09 18.23
C GLN A 424 -19.97 0.52 18.41
N PRO A 425 -18.94 1.12 17.80
CA PRO A 425 -17.54 0.78 18.06
C PRO A 425 -17.09 1.28 19.43
N GLU A 426 -15.93 0.79 19.86
CA GLU A 426 -15.26 1.32 21.05
C GLU A 426 -14.74 2.75 20.82
N GLY A 427 -14.56 3.51 21.91
CA GLY A 427 -14.21 4.93 21.88
C GLY A 427 -15.44 5.84 21.90
N ASN A 428 -15.31 7.09 21.40
CA ASN A 428 -16.37 8.09 21.51
C ASN A 428 -17.43 8.07 20.37
N GLY A 429 -17.30 7.17 19.40
CA GLY A 429 -18.22 7.06 18.26
C GLY A 429 -18.02 8.10 17.14
N SER A 430 -16.93 8.87 17.18
CA SER A 430 -16.51 9.78 16.11
C SER A 430 -15.65 9.10 15.05
N CYS A 431 -15.19 9.83 14.04
CA CYS A 431 -14.19 9.31 13.10
C CYS A 431 -12.86 9.01 13.82
N ALA A 432 -12.46 9.88 14.76
CA ALA A 432 -11.23 9.73 15.51
C ALA A 432 -11.19 8.49 16.40
N SER A 433 -12.36 7.97 16.84
CA SER A 433 -12.38 6.77 17.68
C SER A 433 -11.77 5.55 17.01
N CYS A 434 -11.79 5.50 15.67
CA CYS A 434 -11.20 4.44 14.87
C CYS A 434 -9.94 4.88 14.11
N HIS A 435 -9.98 6.05 13.48
CA HIS A 435 -8.93 6.49 12.56
C HIS A 435 -7.77 7.25 13.23
N GLY A 436 -7.82 7.49 14.55
CA GLY A 436 -6.84 8.29 15.27
C GLY A 436 -7.21 9.77 15.35
N ALA A 437 -6.56 10.50 16.25
CA ALA A 437 -6.69 11.95 16.39
C ALA A 437 -5.55 12.67 15.66
N TYR A 438 -5.87 13.77 14.98
CA TYR A 438 -4.94 14.48 14.09
C TYR A 438 -4.73 15.93 14.50
N ALA A 439 -5.82 16.64 14.80
CA ALA A 439 -5.73 18.07 15.08
C ALA A 439 -5.03 18.33 16.44
N PRO A 440 -4.08 19.29 16.51
CA PRO A 440 -3.29 19.56 17.72
C PRO A 440 -4.12 19.68 19.00
N ARG A 441 -5.29 20.32 18.95
CA ARG A 441 -6.22 20.43 20.08
C ARG A 441 -6.57 19.08 20.73
N TYR A 442 -6.85 18.08 19.92
CA TYR A 442 -7.26 16.76 20.39
C TYR A 442 -6.04 15.87 20.67
N VAL A 443 -4.98 16.03 19.89
CA VAL A 443 -3.71 15.32 20.12
C VAL A 443 -3.11 15.66 21.49
N ASN A 444 -3.21 16.92 21.91
CA ASN A 444 -2.74 17.39 23.22
C ASN A 444 -3.81 17.27 24.33
N ASN A 445 -4.95 16.62 24.08
CA ASN A 445 -6.00 16.41 25.06
C ASN A 445 -5.96 14.97 25.60
N GLU A 446 -5.76 14.84 26.91
CA GLU A 446 -5.70 13.55 27.59
C GLU A 446 -7.00 12.73 27.51
N ASP A 447 -8.16 13.35 27.23
CA ASP A 447 -9.41 12.61 27.00
C ASP A 447 -9.39 11.84 25.66
N TYR A 448 -8.53 12.24 24.72
CA TYR A 448 -8.45 11.67 23.37
C TYR A 448 -7.29 10.70 23.19
N LEU A 449 -6.09 11.11 23.61
CA LEU A 449 -4.87 10.30 23.55
C LEU A 449 -4.19 10.29 24.91
N SER A 450 -3.58 9.17 25.27
CA SER A 450 -2.74 9.07 26.48
C SER A 450 -1.37 9.72 26.32
N ASP A 451 -0.91 9.88 25.08
CA ASP A 451 0.36 10.50 24.74
C ASP A 451 0.23 11.25 23.40
N PRO A 452 0.59 12.55 23.33
CA PRO A 452 0.55 13.31 22.09
C PRO A 452 1.41 12.75 20.95
N ARG A 453 2.39 11.88 21.25
CA ARG A 453 3.19 11.19 20.23
C ARG A 453 2.36 10.19 19.41
N LEU A 454 1.16 9.84 19.87
CA LEU A 454 0.20 8.98 19.15
C LEU A 454 -0.64 9.74 18.11
N GLU A 455 -0.23 10.96 17.74
CA GLU A 455 -0.84 11.72 16.64
C GLU A 455 -0.98 10.86 15.36
N GLY A 456 -2.18 10.86 14.79
CA GLY A 456 -2.54 10.08 13.60
C GLY A 456 -2.39 8.57 13.73
N MET A 457 -2.05 8.03 14.91
CA MET A 457 -1.87 6.61 15.11
C MET A 457 -3.21 5.91 14.93
N ALA A 458 -3.24 4.88 14.08
CA ALA A 458 -4.43 4.06 13.86
C ALA A 458 -4.12 2.59 14.17
N GLY A 459 -4.78 2.07 15.20
CA GLY A 459 -4.55 0.75 15.76
C GLY A 459 -5.86 0.05 16.15
N TYR A 460 -6.96 0.35 15.46
CA TYR A 460 -8.25 -0.31 15.69
C TYR A 460 -8.61 -1.23 14.52
N ILE A 461 -8.60 -2.55 14.78
CA ILE A 461 -9.27 -3.55 13.94
C ILE A 461 -10.77 -3.47 14.24
N VAL A 462 -11.51 -2.82 13.33
CA VAL A 462 -12.95 -2.64 13.44
C VAL A 462 -13.63 -3.97 13.08
N PRO A 463 -14.41 -4.58 14.00
CA PRO A 463 -15.08 -5.87 13.77
C PRO A 463 -15.92 -5.89 12.49
N LEU A 464 -15.96 -7.04 11.79
CA LEU A 464 -16.73 -7.20 10.54
C LEU A 464 -18.20 -6.78 10.67
N GLU A 465 -18.84 -7.02 11.81
CA GLU A 465 -20.24 -6.61 12.05
C GLU A 465 -20.44 -5.10 12.13
N ILE A 466 -19.38 -4.34 12.44
CA ILE A 466 -19.40 -2.88 12.53
C ILE A 466 -18.95 -2.28 11.19
N ILE A 467 -17.80 -2.71 10.68
CA ILE A 467 -17.26 -2.16 9.42
C ILE A 467 -18.09 -2.61 8.21
N GLY A 468 -18.62 -3.83 8.19
CA GLY A 468 -19.55 -4.32 7.17
C GLY A 468 -19.06 -4.30 5.72
N THR A 469 -17.78 -4.02 5.48
CA THR A 469 -17.19 -4.05 4.13
C THR A 469 -17.01 -5.48 3.65
N ASP A 470 -16.69 -5.68 2.36
CA ASP A 470 -16.46 -7.01 1.79
C ASP A 470 -15.57 -7.87 2.71
N GLU A 471 -16.09 -9.01 3.14
CA GLU A 471 -15.49 -9.84 4.20
C GLU A 471 -14.40 -10.79 3.69
N ARG A 472 -14.26 -10.95 2.35
CA ARG A 472 -13.51 -12.07 1.76
C ARG A 472 -12.06 -12.07 2.21
N ARG A 473 -11.41 -10.90 2.21
CA ARG A 473 -10.01 -10.80 2.61
C ARG A 473 -9.78 -11.30 4.03
N VAL A 474 -10.61 -10.90 5.00
CA VAL A 474 -10.45 -11.32 6.41
C VAL A 474 -10.79 -12.79 6.60
N LEU A 475 -11.88 -13.28 5.99
CA LEU A 475 -12.29 -14.68 6.13
C LEU A 475 -11.28 -15.67 5.54
N THR A 476 -10.41 -15.22 4.64
CA THR A 476 -9.34 -16.08 4.11
C THR A 476 -8.19 -16.33 5.10
N ASN A 477 -8.09 -15.52 6.15
CA ASN A 477 -7.13 -15.74 7.25
C ASN A 477 -7.68 -16.74 8.26
N THR A 478 -8.04 -17.95 7.81
CA THR A 478 -8.50 -19.01 8.72
C THR A 478 -7.43 -19.32 9.77
N GLU A 479 -7.85 -19.80 10.94
CA GLU A 479 -6.92 -20.15 12.03
C GLU A 479 -5.84 -21.14 11.55
N GLY A 480 -6.22 -22.16 10.76
CA GLY A 480 -5.26 -23.13 10.20
C GLY A 480 -4.25 -22.51 9.22
N MET A 481 -4.66 -21.53 8.41
CA MET A 481 -3.76 -20.78 7.54
C MET A 481 -2.78 -19.94 8.36
N GLN A 482 -3.26 -19.26 9.39
CA GLN A 482 -2.44 -18.40 10.24
C GLN A 482 -1.44 -19.22 11.09
N GLN A 483 -1.84 -20.39 11.58
CA GLN A 483 -0.95 -21.32 12.27
C GLN A 483 0.18 -21.82 11.35
N ALA A 484 -0.14 -22.14 10.08
CA ALA A 484 0.87 -22.48 9.09
C ALA A 484 1.82 -21.29 8.81
N GLY A 485 1.27 -20.07 8.74
CA GLY A 485 2.05 -18.85 8.63
C GLY A 485 3.01 -18.63 9.80
N ALA A 486 2.64 -19.00 11.02
CA ALA A 486 3.51 -18.90 12.19
C ALA A 486 4.73 -19.85 12.14
N ASP A 487 4.69 -20.91 11.34
CA ASP A 487 5.82 -21.84 11.12
C ASP A 487 6.63 -21.50 9.85
N ASN A 488 6.15 -20.55 9.06
CA ASN A 488 6.82 -20.06 7.86
C ASN A 488 7.81 -18.93 8.21
N PHE A 489 8.82 -18.74 7.37
CA PHE A 489 9.84 -17.69 7.51
C PHE A 489 9.28 -16.30 7.83
N PHE A 490 8.19 -15.89 7.18
CA PHE A 490 7.54 -14.59 7.38
C PHE A 490 6.87 -14.47 8.76
N GLY A 491 6.50 -15.58 9.41
CA GLY A 491 5.86 -15.62 10.72
C GLY A 491 6.79 -15.65 11.92
N TYR A 492 8.08 -15.37 11.74
CA TYR A 492 9.08 -15.35 12.81
C TYR A 492 9.00 -16.56 13.78
N PRO A 493 9.15 -17.81 13.30
CA PRO A 493 9.09 -19.02 14.14
C PRO A 493 9.91 -18.97 15.45
N PRO A 494 11.10 -18.34 15.52
CA PRO A 494 11.83 -18.18 16.79
C PRO A 494 11.05 -17.43 17.88
N THR A 495 10.08 -16.58 17.49
CA THR A 495 9.23 -15.79 18.40
C THR A 495 7.91 -16.49 18.75
N LYS A 496 7.62 -17.65 18.16
CA LYS A 496 6.34 -18.34 18.32
C LYS A 496 6.13 -18.79 19.78
N GLY A 497 5.03 -18.33 20.37
CA GLY A 497 4.68 -18.58 21.76
C GLY A 497 5.34 -17.63 22.76
N ALA A 498 6.03 -16.59 22.30
CA ALA A 498 6.57 -15.55 23.17
C ALA A 498 5.43 -14.80 23.90
N PRO A 499 5.74 -14.10 25.01
CA PRO A 499 4.76 -13.27 25.70
C PRO A 499 4.10 -12.23 24.79
N GLN A 500 2.94 -11.72 25.21
CA GLN A 500 2.22 -10.67 24.48
C GLN A 500 3.14 -9.49 24.15
N GLY A 501 3.11 -9.05 22.89
CA GLY A 501 3.99 -7.99 22.38
C GLY A 501 5.34 -8.49 21.83
N PHE A 502 5.63 -9.78 21.84
CA PHE A 502 6.89 -10.33 21.30
C PHE A 502 6.70 -11.47 20.30
N ASP A 503 5.46 -11.90 20.05
CA ASP A 503 5.17 -12.91 19.04
C ASP A 503 4.86 -12.26 17.69
N CYS A 504 5.73 -12.48 16.71
CA CYS A 504 5.66 -11.83 15.41
C CYS A 504 5.01 -12.66 14.30
N GLY A 505 4.35 -13.76 14.67
CA GLY A 505 3.53 -14.52 13.74
C GLY A 505 2.28 -13.76 13.29
N PRO A 506 1.42 -14.39 12.47
CA PRO A 506 0.14 -13.81 12.08
C PRO A 506 -0.71 -13.36 13.29
N GLN A 507 -1.05 -12.07 13.38
CA GLN A 507 -1.63 -11.43 14.57
C GLN A 507 -3.13 -11.69 14.74
N GLY A 508 -3.77 -12.34 13.77
CA GLY A 508 -5.15 -12.80 13.86
C GLY A 508 -5.31 -14.20 14.48
N GLN A 509 -4.22 -14.86 14.87
CA GLN A 509 -4.28 -16.15 15.58
C GLN A 509 -5.03 -15.99 16.89
N GLU A 510 -5.92 -16.92 17.22
CA GLU A 510 -6.71 -16.92 18.47
C GLU A 510 -5.86 -16.71 19.71
N ARG A 511 -4.68 -17.34 19.79
CA ARG A 511 -3.76 -17.21 20.93
C ARG A 511 -3.15 -15.81 21.10
N ILE A 512 -3.06 -15.02 20.04
CA ILE A 512 -2.46 -13.67 20.05
C ILE A 512 -3.55 -12.62 20.18
N ARG A 513 -4.60 -12.71 19.36
CA ARG A 513 -5.70 -11.73 19.37
C ARG A 513 -6.60 -11.87 20.60
N GLY A 514 -6.64 -13.05 21.23
CA GLY A 514 -7.55 -13.35 22.33
C GLY A 514 -9.01 -13.13 21.91
N ASP A 515 -9.73 -12.33 22.70
CA ASP A 515 -11.14 -12.02 22.46
C ASP A 515 -11.37 -10.93 21.39
N ARG A 516 -10.30 -10.32 20.85
CA ARG A 516 -10.43 -9.33 19.77
C ARG A 516 -11.07 -9.98 18.55
N GLU A 517 -12.20 -9.43 18.12
CA GLU A 517 -12.91 -9.85 16.91
C GLU A 517 -12.06 -9.60 15.64
N ILE A 518 -12.32 -10.39 14.60
CA ILE A 518 -11.68 -10.20 13.29
C ILE A 518 -12.36 -9.08 12.51
N GLY A 519 -11.59 -8.38 11.68
CA GLY A 519 -12.07 -7.21 10.96
C GLY A 519 -10.96 -6.53 10.18
N TYR A 520 -11.21 -5.27 9.81
CA TYR A 520 -10.25 -4.46 9.05
C TYR A 520 -9.67 -3.36 9.92
N LEU A 521 -8.40 -3.06 9.73
CA LEU A 521 -7.78 -1.91 10.37
C LEU A 521 -8.37 -0.63 9.79
N ALA A 522 -8.90 0.24 10.66
CA ALA A 522 -9.11 1.63 10.30
C ALA A 522 -7.75 2.26 9.97
N GLN A 523 -7.54 2.65 8.71
CA GLN A 523 -6.25 3.21 8.28
C GLN A 523 -6.11 4.67 8.72
N PRO A 524 -4.87 5.16 8.93
CA PRO A 524 -4.63 6.58 9.03
C PRO A 524 -5.10 7.30 7.76
N LEU A 525 -5.52 8.56 7.90
CA LEU A 525 -6.17 9.34 6.84
C LEU A 525 -5.27 10.41 6.23
N TYR A 526 -3.97 10.43 6.56
CA TYR A 526 -3.01 11.30 5.87
C TYR A 526 -3.01 11.02 4.38
N GLY A 527 -3.11 12.08 3.57
CA GLY A 527 -3.14 11.97 2.12
C GLY A 527 -4.35 11.22 1.57
N VAL A 528 -5.42 11.01 2.36
CA VAL A 528 -6.61 10.28 1.89
C VAL A 528 -7.19 10.90 0.61
N TRP A 529 -7.05 12.21 0.43
CA TRP A 529 -7.45 12.88 -0.80
C TRP A 529 -6.77 12.28 -2.06
N ALA A 530 -5.53 11.81 -1.96
CA ALA A 530 -4.75 11.32 -3.09
C ALA A 530 -4.92 9.81 -3.34
N SER A 531 -5.60 9.08 -2.45
CA SER A 531 -5.63 7.61 -2.48
C SER A 531 -6.96 7.03 -2.94
N ALA A 532 -7.75 7.77 -3.72
CA ALA A 532 -8.96 7.21 -4.32
C ALA A 532 -8.60 6.14 -5.38
N PRO A 533 -9.44 5.11 -5.55
CA PRO A 533 -10.68 4.79 -4.80
C PRO A 533 -10.45 4.27 -3.38
N TYR A 534 -11.51 4.16 -2.59
CA TYR A 534 -11.47 3.87 -1.17
C TYR A 534 -11.99 2.46 -0.82
N LEU A 535 -11.81 2.10 0.46
CA LEU A 535 -11.93 0.76 1.04
C LEU A 535 -10.78 -0.17 0.64
N HIS A 536 -10.63 -1.28 1.36
CA HIS A 536 -9.53 -2.23 1.16
C HIS A 536 -9.48 -2.84 -0.25
N ASN A 537 -10.55 -2.71 -1.04
CA ASN A 537 -10.68 -3.26 -2.38
C ASN A 537 -10.86 -2.19 -3.48
N GLY A 538 -10.71 -0.90 -3.14
CA GLY A 538 -10.81 0.19 -4.12
C GLY A 538 -12.18 0.30 -4.77
N SER A 539 -13.26 -0.04 -4.05
CA SER A 539 -14.61 -0.15 -4.62
C SER A 539 -15.41 1.16 -4.64
N VAL A 540 -15.00 2.16 -3.84
CA VAL A 540 -15.75 3.41 -3.67
C VAL A 540 -14.95 4.61 -4.24
N PRO A 541 -15.38 5.25 -5.33
CA PRO A 541 -14.59 6.27 -6.03
C PRO A 541 -14.32 7.58 -5.26
N THR A 542 -15.23 7.98 -4.36
CA THR A 542 -15.19 9.30 -3.69
C THR A 542 -15.42 9.19 -2.18
N VAL A 543 -14.83 10.09 -1.38
CA VAL A 543 -15.10 10.12 0.07
C VAL A 543 -16.55 10.50 0.35
N TRP A 544 -17.17 11.30 -0.52
CA TRP A 544 -18.61 11.52 -0.46
C TRP A 544 -19.41 10.21 -0.35
N GLU A 545 -19.08 9.21 -1.16
CA GLU A 545 -19.75 7.91 -1.17
C GLU A 545 -19.32 7.02 0.01
N ILE A 546 -18.16 7.27 0.63
CA ILE A 546 -17.80 6.67 1.92
C ILE A 546 -18.72 7.20 3.02
N LEU A 547 -18.96 8.51 3.05
CA LEU A 547 -19.78 9.19 4.05
C LEU A 547 -21.29 9.14 3.76
N LYS A 548 -21.69 8.79 2.53
CA LYS A 548 -23.08 8.64 2.08
C LYS A 548 -23.23 7.33 1.29
N PRO A 549 -23.27 6.18 1.98
CA PRO A 549 -23.29 4.88 1.33
C PRO A 549 -24.41 4.68 0.29
N GLN A 550 -25.55 5.34 0.49
CA GLN A 550 -26.71 5.28 -0.41
C GLN A 550 -26.44 5.86 -1.81
N ASP A 551 -25.39 6.66 -1.97
CA ASP A 551 -25.00 7.26 -3.24
C ASP A 551 -24.04 6.37 -4.05
N ARG A 552 -23.54 5.27 -3.46
CA ARG A 552 -22.62 4.32 -4.12
C ARG A 552 -23.29 3.67 -5.33
N HIS A 553 -22.51 3.46 -6.38
CA HIS A 553 -22.96 2.77 -7.58
C HIS A 553 -22.18 1.46 -7.74
N PRO A 554 -22.83 0.31 -8.01
CA PRO A 554 -22.15 -0.99 -8.01
C PRO A 554 -21.22 -1.21 -9.20
N ILE A 555 -21.44 -0.50 -10.32
CA ILE A 555 -20.64 -0.67 -11.54
C ILE A 555 -20.24 0.68 -12.11
N TRP A 556 -18.95 0.98 -12.14
CA TRP A 556 -18.46 2.28 -12.55
C TRP A 556 -17.15 2.17 -13.33
N ARG A 557 -16.83 3.21 -14.11
CA ARG A 557 -15.59 3.31 -14.88
C ARG A 557 -14.93 4.66 -14.64
N ARG A 558 -13.70 4.66 -14.12
CA ARG A 558 -12.88 5.88 -14.01
C ARG A 558 -12.62 6.50 -15.39
N LYS A 559 -12.46 7.82 -15.43
CA LYS A 559 -12.10 8.52 -16.67
C LYS A 559 -10.74 8.03 -17.19
N SER A 560 -10.68 7.74 -18.49
CA SER A 560 -9.42 7.41 -19.17
C SER A 560 -8.72 8.67 -19.64
N ALA A 561 -7.39 8.64 -19.67
CA ALA A 561 -6.59 9.71 -20.24
C ALA A 561 -6.93 9.90 -21.74
N PRO A 562 -6.89 11.14 -22.26
CA PRO A 562 -7.18 11.41 -23.66
C PRO A 562 -6.27 10.62 -24.61
N ALA A 563 -6.86 9.93 -25.58
CA ALA A 563 -6.09 9.18 -26.57
C ALA A 563 -5.32 10.11 -27.53
N PRO A 564 -4.06 9.79 -27.88
CA PRO A 564 -3.33 10.48 -28.94
C PRO A 564 -4.09 10.50 -30.27
N ALA A 565 -3.85 11.55 -31.07
CA ALA A 565 -4.41 11.62 -32.41
C ALA A 565 -3.95 10.42 -33.26
N GLY A 566 -4.90 9.75 -33.93
CA GLY A 566 -4.61 8.58 -34.77
C GLY A 566 -4.51 7.25 -34.01
N SER A 567 -4.69 7.21 -32.69
CA SER A 567 -4.65 5.99 -31.89
C SER A 567 -6.05 5.46 -31.48
N ALA A 568 -7.11 5.91 -32.15
CA ALA A 568 -8.50 5.64 -31.73
C ALA A 568 -8.89 4.15 -31.65
N SER A 569 -8.14 3.26 -32.30
CA SER A 569 -8.34 1.82 -32.28
C SER A 569 -7.38 1.05 -31.35
N THR A 570 -6.47 1.72 -30.64
CA THR A 570 -5.46 1.08 -29.78
C THR A 570 -5.78 1.28 -28.30
N VAL A 571 -5.62 0.23 -27.49
CA VAL A 571 -5.94 0.26 -26.05
C VAL A 571 -4.71 0.65 -25.24
N VAL A 572 -4.16 1.83 -25.50
CA VAL A 572 -2.89 2.27 -24.87
C VAL A 572 -3.09 3.24 -23.71
N MET A 573 -4.30 3.78 -23.54
CA MET A 573 -4.56 4.79 -22.50
C MET A 573 -4.97 4.19 -21.16
N GLY A 574 -4.43 4.76 -20.09
CA GLY A 574 -4.75 4.43 -18.70
C GLY A 574 -5.85 5.31 -18.11
N PHE A 575 -5.98 5.28 -16.78
CA PHE A 575 -6.80 6.23 -16.04
C PHE A 575 -6.19 7.64 -16.10
N ASP A 576 -7.04 8.66 -16.24
CA ASP A 576 -6.60 10.06 -16.25
C ASP A 576 -6.30 10.51 -14.82
N THR A 577 -5.08 10.94 -14.57
CA THR A 577 -4.58 11.44 -13.27
C THR A 577 -4.61 12.97 -13.19
N ASN A 578 -5.01 13.66 -14.28
CA ASN A 578 -5.11 15.12 -14.30
C ASN A 578 -6.24 15.62 -13.39
N LEU A 579 -5.90 16.49 -12.45
CA LEU A 579 -6.84 16.95 -11.43
C LEU A 579 -8.00 17.76 -12.00
N GLN A 580 -7.76 18.60 -13.01
CA GLN A 580 -8.81 19.45 -13.59
C GLN A 580 -9.84 18.63 -14.39
N ARG A 581 -9.37 17.65 -15.16
CA ARG A 581 -10.24 16.82 -16.02
C ARG A 581 -10.91 15.69 -15.25
N ALA A 582 -10.16 15.00 -14.39
CA ALA A 582 -10.54 13.68 -13.90
C ALA A 582 -10.79 13.60 -12.39
N TYR A 583 -10.42 14.62 -11.60
CA TYR A 583 -10.65 14.61 -10.15
C TYR A 583 -11.88 15.47 -9.78
N ASP A 584 -12.63 15.03 -8.77
CA ASP A 584 -13.75 15.75 -8.16
C ASP A 584 -13.31 16.29 -6.79
N SER A 585 -13.05 17.60 -6.72
CA SER A 585 -12.57 18.25 -5.50
C SER A 585 -13.65 18.48 -4.44
N GLN A 586 -14.93 18.40 -4.81
CA GLN A 586 -16.05 18.57 -3.88
C GLN A 586 -16.40 17.25 -3.20
N LYS A 587 -16.36 16.14 -3.94
CA LYS A 587 -16.58 14.79 -3.41
C LYS A 587 -15.31 14.08 -2.95
N MET A 588 -14.16 14.64 -3.30
CA MET A 588 -12.82 14.15 -3.00
C MET A 588 -12.59 12.71 -3.50
N GLY A 589 -12.31 12.60 -4.80
CA GLY A 589 -11.95 11.36 -5.47
C GLY A 589 -12.00 11.46 -6.99
N TRP A 590 -11.91 10.33 -7.67
CA TRP A 590 -11.89 10.30 -9.14
C TRP A 590 -13.30 10.40 -9.72
N LYS A 591 -13.47 11.25 -10.74
CA LYS A 591 -14.66 11.26 -11.59
C LYS A 591 -14.79 9.92 -12.30
N TYR A 592 -16.02 9.45 -12.42
CA TYR A 592 -16.32 8.17 -13.04
C TYR A 592 -17.64 8.24 -13.82
N ASP A 593 -17.80 7.31 -14.75
CA ASP A 593 -19.06 7.04 -15.45
C ASP A 593 -19.80 5.88 -14.78
N LYS A 594 -21.09 6.06 -14.50
CA LYS A 594 -21.98 4.97 -14.07
C LYS A 594 -22.22 4.04 -15.25
N ILE A 595 -21.93 2.76 -15.07
CA ILE A 595 -22.12 1.75 -16.13
C ILE A 595 -23.46 1.05 -15.92
N GLN A 596 -24.27 1.01 -16.97
CA GLN A 596 -25.58 0.34 -16.95
C GLN A 596 -25.41 -1.16 -17.20
N CYS A 597 -26.32 -1.98 -16.66
CA CYS A 597 -26.34 -3.42 -16.96
C CYS A 597 -26.87 -3.67 -18.38
N ASN A 598 -25.99 -3.64 -19.40
CA ASN A 598 -26.34 -3.93 -20.78
C ASN A 598 -25.23 -4.69 -21.53
N ALA A 599 -25.63 -5.44 -22.56
CA ALA A 599 -24.74 -6.29 -23.35
C ALA A 599 -23.99 -5.53 -24.47
N TYR A 600 -23.90 -4.19 -24.40
CA TYR A 600 -23.19 -3.37 -25.38
C TYR A 600 -21.96 -2.72 -24.73
N PRO A 601 -20.90 -2.43 -25.49
CA PRO A 601 -19.71 -1.77 -24.95
C PRO A 601 -20.04 -0.46 -24.21
N PRO A 602 -19.50 -0.21 -23.00
CA PRO A 602 -18.63 -1.10 -22.21
C PRO A 602 -19.40 -2.32 -21.65
N MET A 603 -19.03 -3.54 -22.08
CA MET A 603 -19.83 -4.74 -21.85
C MET A 603 -19.82 -5.15 -20.37
N VAL A 604 -21.00 -5.19 -19.78
CA VAL A 604 -21.30 -5.98 -18.58
C VAL A 604 -22.35 -7.02 -18.94
N THR A 605 -21.99 -8.29 -18.83
CA THR A 605 -22.82 -9.42 -19.26
C THR A 605 -24.08 -9.54 -18.39
N PRO A 606 -25.27 -9.18 -18.89
CA PRO A 606 -26.51 -9.25 -18.12
C PRO A 606 -26.80 -10.69 -17.67
N PHE A 607 -27.40 -10.83 -16.49
CA PHE A 607 -27.66 -12.10 -15.79
C PHE A 607 -26.40 -12.86 -15.34
N TYR A 608 -25.21 -12.42 -15.74
CA TYR A 608 -23.95 -13.05 -15.36
C TYR A 608 -23.18 -12.22 -14.35
N ASN A 609 -22.84 -10.97 -14.66
CA ASN A 609 -22.09 -10.07 -13.75
C ASN A 609 -22.84 -8.76 -13.46
N CYS A 610 -24.08 -8.62 -13.91
CA CYS A 610 -25.03 -7.59 -13.48
C CYS A 610 -26.47 -8.11 -13.60
N ASP A 611 -27.37 -7.65 -12.74
CA ASP A 611 -28.82 -7.96 -12.83
C ASP A 611 -29.53 -6.82 -13.59
N PRO A 612 -30.16 -7.11 -14.75
CA PRO A 612 -30.84 -6.08 -15.54
C PRO A 612 -32.16 -5.60 -14.93
N PHE A 613 -32.69 -6.31 -13.92
CA PHE A 613 -33.92 -5.91 -13.22
C PHE A 613 -33.65 -4.98 -12.03
N ASN A 614 -32.54 -5.20 -11.33
CA ASN A 614 -32.05 -4.32 -10.28
C ASN A 614 -30.52 -4.38 -10.24
N ILE A 615 -29.85 -3.29 -10.61
CA ILE A 615 -28.40 -3.25 -10.70
C ILE A 615 -27.71 -3.48 -9.35
N ASP A 616 -28.39 -3.30 -8.23
CA ASP A 616 -27.82 -3.54 -6.89
C ASP A 616 -27.81 -5.04 -6.51
N ASN A 617 -28.52 -5.89 -7.24
CA ASN A 617 -28.56 -7.32 -6.96
C ASN A 617 -27.33 -8.04 -7.54
N THR A 618 -26.61 -8.78 -6.70
CA THR A 618 -25.57 -9.70 -7.16
C THR A 618 -26.20 -10.91 -7.88
N PRO A 619 -25.90 -11.14 -9.17
CA PRO A 619 -26.50 -12.25 -9.93
C PRO A 619 -26.13 -13.64 -9.39
N TYR A 620 -27.01 -14.62 -9.60
CA TYR A 620 -26.79 -16.01 -9.14
C TYR A 620 -25.44 -16.62 -9.57
N PRO A 621 -24.95 -16.43 -10.82
CA PRO A 621 -23.61 -16.92 -11.20
C PRO A 621 -22.48 -16.35 -10.34
N GLN A 622 -22.55 -15.06 -9.96
CA GLN A 622 -21.56 -14.47 -9.06
C GLN A 622 -21.68 -15.02 -7.64
N GLN A 623 -22.89 -15.26 -7.15
CA GLN A 623 -23.09 -15.89 -5.84
C GLN A 623 -22.44 -17.28 -5.77
N MET A 624 -22.58 -18.09 -6.82
CA MET A 624 -21.95 -19.41 -6.90
C MET A 624 -20.42 -19.32 -6.96
N LYS A 625 -19.88 -18.35 -7.70
CA LYS A 625 -18.43 -18.06 -7.68
C LYS A 625 -17.95 -17.64 -6.30
N ASN A 626 -18.73 -16.84 -5.60
CA ASN A 626 -18.36 -16.39 -4.25
C ASN A 626 -18.23 -17.55 -3.27
N ILE A 627 -19.09 -18.56 -3.39
CA ILE A 627 -18.98 -19.80 -2.62
C ILE A 627 -17.72 -20.57 -3.04
N ALA A 628 -17.50 -20.80 -4.33
CA ALA A 628 -16.34 -21.57 -4.79
C ALA A 628 -15.01 -20.92 -4.41
N TYR A 629 -14.84 -19.62 -4.68
CA TYR A 629 -13.59 -18.89 -4.44
C TYR A 629 -13.36 -18.64 -2.95
N GLY A 630 -14.45 -18.51 -2.17
CA GLY A 630 -14.39 -18.36 -0.71
C GLY A 630 -13.97 -19.60 0.05
N ASN A 631 -14.04 -20.79 -0.56
CA ASN A 631 -13.74 -22.06 0.14
C ASN A 631 -12.53 -22.80 -0.44
N MET A 632 -11.97 -22.35 -1.56
CA MET A 632 -10.85 -23.02 -2.23
C MET A 632 -9.89 -22.00 -2.83
N THR A 633 -8.64 -22.00 -2.36
CA THR A 633 -7.60 -21.03 -2.78
C THR A 633 -7.34 -21.06 -4.28
N GLY A 634 -7.28 -22.26 -4.88
CA GLY A 634 -7.08 -22.43 -6.32
C GLY A 634 -8.31 -22.15 -7.19
N ALA A 635 -9.52 -22.07 -6.61
CA ALA A 635 -10.75 -21.94 -7.40
C ALA A 635 -10.87 -20.58 -8.12
N TRP A 636 -10.18 -19.55 -7.61
CA TRP A 636 -10.10 -18.21 -8.21
C TRP A 636 -9.73 -18.20 -9.69
N ASN A 637 -9.03 -19.22 -10.19
CA ASN A 637 -8.58 -19.31 -11.57
C ASN A 637 -9.54 -20.08 -12.49
N ILE A 638 -10.66 -20.60 -11.99
CA ILE A 638 -11.56 -21.51 -12.75
C ILE A 638 -12.31 -20.80 -13.89
N ASP A 639 -12.59 -19.50 -13.76
CA ASP A 639 -13.45 -18.78 -14.72
C ASP A 639 -12.94 -17.35 -14.96
N TYR A 640 -11.69 -17.26 -15.43
CA TYR A 640 -11.07 -16.03 -15.88
C TYR A 640 -10.81 -16.09 -17.39
N PRO A 641 -11.58 -15.36 -18.23
CA PRO A 641 -11.38 -15.37 -19.66
C PRO A 641 -10.04 -14.69 -20.01
N PRO A 642 -9.28 -15.22 -20.99
CA PRO A 642 -8.02 -14.60 -21.39
C PRO A 642 -8.25 -13.17 -21.93
N ILE A 643 -7.31 -12.27 -21.67
CA ILE A 643 -7.31 -10.91 -22.23
C ILE A 643 -6.85 -10.99 -23.69
N VAL A 644 -7.83 -11.15 -24.59
CA VAL A 644 -7.57 -11.39 -26.03
C VAL A 644 -7.95 -10.18 -26.87
N THR A 645 -9.13 -9.59 -26.64
CA THR A 645 -9.66 -8.50 -27.45
C THR A 645 -9.37 -7.14 -26.82
N ASN A 646 -9.39 -6.08 -27.64
CA ASN A 646 -9.34 -4.69 -27.15
C ASN A 646 -10.47 -4.39 -26.15
N GLU A 647 -11.63 -4.99 -26.37
CA GLU A 647 -12.75 -4.89 -25.43
C GLU A 647 -12.46 -5.53 -24.08
N HIS A 648 -11.83 -6.72 -24.03
CA HIS A 648 -11.41 -7.30 -22.76
C HIS A 648 -10.46 -6.35 -22.01
N MET A 649 -9.53 -5.71 -22.73
CA MET A 649 -8.59 -4.75 -22.14
C MET A 649 -9.31 -3.50 -21.61
N GLU A 650 -10.24 -2.92 -22.37
CA GLU A 650 -11.02 -1.75 -21.94
C GLU A 650 -11.96 -2.08 -20.77
N ASN A 651 -12.54 -3.29 -20.74
CA ASN A 651 -13.41 -3.72 -19.65
C ASN A 651 -12.67 -3.85 -18.30
N ARG A 652 -11.34 -4.00 -18.30
CA ARG A 652 -10.54 -3.96 -17.06
C ARG A 652 -10.55 -2.59 -16.38
N LYS A 653 -10.96 -1.52 -17.07
CA LYS A 653 -11.14 -0.18 -16.50
C LYS A 653 -12.49 -0.02 -15.77
N ILE A 654 -13.36 -1.03 -15.84
CA ILE A 654 -14.64 -1.06 -15.16
C ILE A 654 -14.44 -1.77 -13.81
N TYR A 655 -14.87 -1.10 -12.76
CA TYR A 655 -15.04 -1.72 -11.45
C TYR A 655 -16.45 -2.30 -11.35
N ASN A 656 -16.58 -3.54 -10.85
CA ASN A 656 -17.87 -4.21 -10.71
C ASN A 656 -17.96 -4.89 -9.34
N SER A 657 -18.76 -4.29 -8.45
CA SER A 657 -18.88 -4.72 -7.07
C SER A 657 -19.61 -6.04 -6.85
N HIS A 658 -20.17 -6.65 -7.89
CA HIS A 658 -20.74 -7.99 -7.81
C HIS A 658 -19.71 -9.10 -7.94
N LEU A 659 -18.50 -8.78 -8.42
CA LEU A 659 -17.44 -9.76 -8.53
C LEU A 659 -16.89 -10.11 -7.14
N TYR A 660 -16.36 -11.33 -6.99
CA TYR A 660 -15.77 -11.78 -5.73
C TYR A 660 -14.73 -10.79 -5.21
N SER A 661 -14.75 -10.51 -3.90
CA SER A 661 -13.87 -9.56 -3.18
C SER A 661 -14.02 -8.08 -3.57
N GLN A 662 -14.98 -7.72 -4.42
CA GLN A 662 -15.18 -6.34 -4.89
C GLN A 662 -16.40 -5.63 -4.28
N GLY A 663 -17.02 -6.19 -3.24
CA GLY A 663 -18.19 -5.58 -2.61
C GLY A 663 -17.92 -4.14 -2.17
N ASN A 664 -18.83 -3.22 -2.51
CA ASN A 664 -18.78 -1.79 -2.14
C ASN A 664 -19.66 -1.44 -0.95
N GLY A 665 -20.19 -2.43 -0.21
CA GLY A 665 -20.98 -2.21 1.00
C GLY A 665 -20.10 -1.86 2.21
N GLY A 666 -20.74 -1.53 3.34
CA GLY A 666 -20.05 -1.32 4.62
C GLY A 666 -19.71 0.15 4.89
N HIS A 667 -19.12 0.41 6.05
CA HIS A 667 -18.92 1.76 6.58
C HIS A 667 -20.25 2.53 6.68
N GLU A 668 -21.33 1.78 6.92
CA GLU A 668 -22.73 2.24 6.83
C GLU A 668 -23.12 3.17 7.97
N PHE A 669 -22.38 3.15 9.08
CA PHE A 669 -22.61 4.01 10.24
C PHE A 669 -22.54 5.50 9.91
N THR A 670 -21.96 5.90 8.77
CA THR A 670 -21.93 7.27 8.27
C THR A 670 -23.23 7.74 7.61
N ALA A 671 -24.18 6.83 7.36
CA ALA A 671 -25.49 7.16 6.78
C ALA A 671 -26.24 8.22 7.59
N VAL A 672 -26.01 8.29 8.90
CA VAL A 672 -26.65 9.23 9.84
C VAL A 672 -26.13 10.66 9.74
N LEU A 673 -25.05 10.91 8.99
CA LEU A 673 -24.52 12.24 8.79
C LEU A 673 -25.49 13.08 7.95
N THR A 674 -25.49 14.39 8.16
CA THR A 674 -26.11 15.36 7.27
C THR A 674 -25.15 15.73 6.13
N ASP A 675 -25.68 16.21 5.01
CA ASP A 675 -24.82 16.62 3.89
C ASP A 675 -23.86 17.77 4.27
N ALA A 676 -24.27 18.66 5.18
CA ALA A 676 -23.39 19.72 5.69
C ALA A 676 -22.21 19.16 6.51
N GLU A 677 -22.47 18.18 7.39
CA GLU A 677 -21.42 17.49 8.14
C GLU A 677 -20.46 16.75 7.20
N ARG A 678 -20.98 16.11 6.14
CA ARG A 678 -20.16 15.44 5.13
C ARG A 678 -19.21 16.40 4.43
N TYR A 679 -19.70 17.55 3.96
CA TYR A 679 -18.84 18.55 3.32
C TYR A 679 -17.81 19.13 4.27
N ALA A 680 -18.16 19.38 5.53
CA ALA A 680 -17.22 19.84 6.55
C ALA A 680 -16.11 18.81 6.79
N ILE A 681 -16.47 17.54 6.99
CA ILE A 681 -15.51 16.44 7.16
C ILE A 681 -14.61 16.31 5.92
N ILE A 682 -15.16 16.34 4.70
CA ILE A 682 -14.37 16.31 3.46
C ILE A 682 -13.39 17.48 3.42
N GLU A 683 -13.84 18.69 3.78
CA GLU A 683 -12.97 19.87 3.79
C GLU A 683 -11.82 19.73 4.79
N TYR A 684 -12.07 19.12 5.95
CA TYR A 684 -11.03 18.78 6.92
C TYR A 684 -10.06 17.74 6.40
N LEU A 685 -10.54 16.67 5.75
CA LEU A 685 -9.69 15.63 5.19
C LEU A 685 -8.74 16.14 4.08
N LYS A 686 -9.06 17.26 3.42
CA LYS A 686 -8.12 17.93 2.50
C LYS A 686 -6.90 18.50 3.21
N THR A 687 -6.97 18.70 4.53
CA THR A 687 -5.86 19.25 5.34
C THR A 687 -4.92 18.18 5.88
N LEU A 688 -5.31 16.89 5.77
CA LEU A 688 -4.55 15.73 6.21
C LEU A 688 -3.70 15.14 5.08
#